data_AF-A0ABD5PXP0-F1
#
_entry.id   AF-A0ABD5PXP0-F1
#
_cell.length_a   1.000
_cell.length_b   1.000
_cell.length_c   1.000
_cell.angle_alpha   90.00
_cell.angle_beta   90.00
_cell.angle_gamma   90.00
#
_symmetry.space_group_name_H-M   'P 1'
#
loop_
_entity.id
_entity.type
_entity.pdbx_description
1 polymer ?
#
loop_
_entity_poly.entity_id
_entity_poly.type
_entity_poly.pdbx_seq_one_letter_code
_entity_poly.pdbx_strand_id
1 'polypeptide(L)'
;MVEFTRRKLMATSVAATLGASVSAASGVAQDEDADTPKAPHVKGEIKRFATTALGAEVTGPEVSANGTLFFSLQHPSRKNPAPFNKAGIGYVRGYNFSEGSEFDVLGVPTSKEAQGQVRVAGGTYELLAQEGDNIGGNGTLGMPVTPDDLAVEEYPGARYGNFGYNPDCNRLVPTNEAETRGYLFTNWEESPGNVTRIPVSRKGQGRWEADLENAVNLANTEALRSIGGTRINCYGDLSPWGTYLSAEEDYAHPRVALTTTVSDVVGDSEGPDHRGAAQFYNRPNPSDIQEAVEKYYGDDAWFVQGYWALAGLEIQAYYLGADAADENEELADDVDPETSLRPVGSPYPNPYRYGRIVDFRQPTAETPQPVKYHVMGRAAWECPDVQADEKTVYLTSDGDNKGLYKFVADQPIPSYDDPMNLSGTLYAANVTNQQAAADNPPAEVPLEVEWLEMGSATNAEVESWIAEYDDVDQVDYLETHADTDWQEDVQKALEEADKTVVQQGNQNYVPDEDVVRWARQYEQNGPSNVDEELRRVPFLETRAAAKEIGATVEFRKSEGIDSRDGAEPGDYVYVGVSEVNDGMSDEAGDVDLDRVDGGLVYRAELEDDYDISTLEPVIVGPDATDPADVANDALLNIDNVFVMDDGRVLCCEDADQYGRSFPNDCLYVYTPEEMTGGGEATETTPAEETTTATDAEGTTTTEEEATTTAGNQTTSG
;
A
#
# COMPACT_ATOMS: atom_id res chain seq x y z
N MET A 1 -27.88 -3.98 18.72
CA MET A 1 -28.31 -5.23 18.05
C MET A 1 -29.60 -4.97 17.28
N VAL A 2 -29.49 -4.68 15.99
CA VAL A 2 -30.63 -4.66 15.07
C VAL A 2 -30.36 -5.76 14.05
N GLU A 3 -31.07 -6.88 14.16
CA GLU A 3 -31.07 -7.92 13.12
C GLU A 3 -31.93 -7.43 11.94
N PHE A 4 -31.32 -7.29 10.76
CA PHE A 4 -32.02 -7.10 9.49
C PHE A 4 -32.03 -8.43 8.74
N THR A 5 -33.21 -9.01 8.47
CA THR A 5 -33.35 -10.04 7.43
C THR A 5 -34.71 -9.89 6.76
N ARG A 6 -34.76 -9.73 5.42
CA ARG A 6 -35.99 -9.96 4.64
C ARG A 6 -35.79 -10.40 3.19
N ARG A 7 -36.29 -11.61 2.94
CA ARG A 7 -36.77 -12.21 1.68
C ARG A 7 -37.55 -11.29 0.72
N LYS A 8 -37.34 -11.58 -0.58
CA LYS A 8 -38.09 -11.27 -1.84
C LYS A 8 -37.89 -9.84 -2.36
N LEU A 9 -37.48 -9.60 -3.61
CA LEU A 9 -38.12 -10.04 -4.87
C LEU A 9 -37.22 -9.67 -6.09
N MET A 10 -37.22 -10.53 -7.13
CA MET A 10 -36.44 -10.41 -8.37
C MET A 10 -36.74 -9.19 -9.29
N ALA A 11 -35.68 -8.83 -10.02
CA ALA A 11 -35.57 -8.60 -11.48
C ALA A 11 -35.31 -7.18 -12.01
N THR A 12 -34.24 -7.13 -12.82
CA THR A 12 -33.87 -6.23 -13.94
C THR A 12 -33.26 -4.86 -13.63
N SER A 13 -31.99 -4.66 -14.04
CA SER A 13 -31.49 -3.69 -15.05
C SER A 13 -29.94 -3.61 -15.01
N VAL A 14 -29.23 -4.22 -15.96
CA VAL A 14 -28.49 -3.63 -17.11
C VAL A 14 -27.46 -2.53 -16.75
N ALA A 15 -26.21 -2.91 -16.99
CA ALA A 15 -24.92 -2.22 -16.89
C ALA A 15 -24.83 -0.75 -17.36
N ALA A 16 -23.95 -0.01 -16.68
CA ALA A 16 -23.23 1.14 -17.21
C ALA A 16 -21.80 1.17 -16.62
N THR A 17 -20.81 1.02 -17.50
CA THR A 17 -19.36 1.12 -17.26
C THR A 17 -18.91 2.57 -17.01
N LEU A 18 -17.93 2.76 -16.10
CA LEU A 18 -16.71 3.61 -16.23
C LEU A 18 -16.09 3.94 -14.84
N GLY A 19 -14.90 3.40 -14.59
CA GLY A 19 -13.94 3.70 -13.51
C GLY A 19 -12.78 2.72 -13.67
N ALA A 20 -11.53 3.14 -13.60
CA ALA A 20 -10.37 2.35 -14.04
C ALA A 20 -9.91 1.35 -12.97
N SER A 21 -10.71 0.32 -12.73
CA SER A 21 -10.30 -0.95 -12.15
C SER A 21 -10.56 -2.05 -13.20
N VAL A 22 -9.68 -3.04 -13.29
CA VAL A 22 -9.64 -4.04 -14.37
C VAL A 22 -10.90 -4.92 -14.37
N SER A 23 -11.94 -4.48 -15.07
CA SER A 23 -13.11 -5.30 -15.39
C SER A 23 -13.02 -5.84 -16.82
N ALA A 24 -12.16 -6.83 -17.07
CA ALA A 24 -12.34 -7.80 -18.17
C ALA A 24 -11.24 -8.88 -18.16
N ALA A 25 -11.59 -10.11 -17.76
CA ALA A 25 -11.62 -11.27 -18.65
C ALA A 25 -11.70 -12.60 -17.87
N SER A 26 -12.89 -12.94 -17.35
CA SER A 26 -13.34 -14.32 -17.39
C SER A 26 -14.86 -14.34 -17.43
N GLY A 27 -15.41 -14.82 -18.56
CA GLY A 27 -16.83 -15.13 -18.67
C GLY A 27 -17.16 -16.38 -17.87
N VAL A 28 -17.08 -16.29 -16.54
CA VAL A 28 -17.78 -17.19 -15.63
C VAL A 28 -19.13 -16.54 -15.38
N ALA A 29 -20.22 -17.31 -15.42
CA ALA A 29 -21.51 -16.78 -15.01
C ALA A 29 -21.34 -16.21 -13.60
N GLN A 30 -21.74 -14.94 -13.38
CA GLN A 30 -21.96 -14.46 -12.01
C GLN A 30 -22.94 -15.44 -11.38
N ASP A 31 -22.45 -16.30 -10.50
CA ASP A 31 -23.32 -17.01 -9.58
C ASP A 31 -24.13 -15.95 -8.82
N GLU A 32 -25.40 -16.25 -8.53
CA GLU A 32 -26.22 -15.32 -7.77
C GLU A 32 -25.52 -15.10 -6.42
N ASP A 33 -24.94 -13.91 -6.18
CA ASP A 33 -24.31 -13.59 -4.89
C ASP A 33 -25.32 -13.89 -3.79
N ALA A 34 -24.96 -14.87 -2.95
CA ALA A 34 -25.78 -15.22 -1.81
C ALA A 34 -25.61 -14.13 -0.75
N ASP A 35 -26.71 -13.82 -0.05
CA ASP A 35 -26.72 -12.94 1.13
C ASP A 35 -25.76 -13.53 2.20
N THR A 36 -24.58 -12.92 2.35
CA THR A 36 -23.51 -13.39 3.25
C THR A 36 -23.91 -13.07 4.69
N PRO A 37 -24.03 -14.07 5.58
CA PRO A 37 -24.45 -13.84 6.95
C PRO A 37 -23.58 -12.80 7.67
N LYS A 38 -24.23 -11.78 8.25
CA LYS A 38 -23.62 -10.65 8.97
C LYS A 38 -22.89 -9.62 8.10
N ALA A 39 -22.87 -9.73 6.78
CA ALA A 39 -22.48 -8.60 5.92
C ALA A 39 -23.64 -7.59 5.80
N PRO A 40 -23.39 -6.27 5.90
CA PRO A 40 -22.22 -5.65 6.52
C PRO A 40 -22.20 -5.80 8.04
N HIS A 41 -20.99 -5.88 8.61
CA HIS A 41 -20.73 -6.03 10.05
C HIS A 41 -19.85 -4.89 10.59
N VAL A 42 -20.10 -4.46 11.83
CA VAL A 42 -19.18 -3.58 12.57
C VAL A 42 -19.14 -4.00 14.03
N LYS A 43 -17.95 -4.36 14.52
CA LYS A 43 -17.67 -4.62 15.94
C LYS A 43 -17.25 -3.31 16.61
N GLY A 44 -18.22 -2.46 16.92
CA GLY A 44 -18.00 -1.09 17.41
C GLY A 44 -19.02 -0.13 16.82
N GLU A 45 -18.60 1.10 16.51
CA GLU A 45 -19.42 2.10 15.82
C GLU A 45 -18.64 2.69 14.64
N ILE A 46 -19.30 2.88 13.50
CA ILE A 46 -18.74 3.61 12.34
C ILE A 46 -19.63 4.82 12.03
N LYS A 47 -19.02 5.99 11.81
CA LYS A 47 -19.73 7.24 11.46
C LYS A 47 -19.12 7.90 10.24
N ARG A 48 -19.93 8.20 9.23
CA ARG A 48 -19.49 8.97 8.05
C ARG A 48 -19.11 10.39 8.47
N PHE A 49 -17.85 10.74 8.26
CA PHE A 49 -17.33 12.07 8.52
C PHE A 49 -17.23 12.91 7.26
N ALA A 50 -16.77 12.36 6.14
CA ALA A 50 -16.64 13.10 4.87
C ALA A 50 -17.26 12.36 3.68
N THR A 51 -17.55 13.11 2.62
CA THR A 51 -17.68 12.58 1.26
C THR A 51 -16.82 13.41 0.32
N THR A 52 -16.14 12.78 -0.62
CA THR A 52 -15.36 13.45 -1.68
C THR A 52 -16.25 14.14 -2.70
N ALA A 53 -15.65 14.85 -3.64
CA ALA A 53 -16.34 15.23 -4.87
C ALA A 53 -16.41 14.04 -5.84
N LEU A 54 -17.38 14.03 -6.76
CA LEU A 54 -17.61 12.91 -7.67
C LEU A 54 -16.34 12.45 -8.38
N GLY A 55 -16.09 11.13 -8.33
CA GLY A 55 -14.98 10.44 -8.99
C GLY A 55 -13.61 10.70 -8.36
N ALA A 56 -13.58 11.20 -7.13
CA ALA A 56 -12.35 11.30 -6.36
C ALA A 56 -12.38 10.35 -5.17
N GLU A 57 -11.24 9.74 -4.92
CA GLU A 57 -10.97 8.91 -3.76
C GLU A 57 -10.59 9.76 -2.54
N VAL A 58 -10.71 9.18 -1.35
CA VAL A 58 -10.24 9.79 -0.10
C VAL A 58 -8.86 9.25 0.21
N THR A 59 -7.81 9.97 -0.16
CA THR A 59 -6.45 9.48 0.06
C THR A 59 -5.68 10.34 1.06
N GLY A 60 -4.64 9.76 1.64
CA GLY A 60 -3.74 10.46 2.54
C GLY A 60 -4.37 11.08 3.79
N PRO A 61 -5.26 10.38 4.54
CA PRO A 61 -5.72 10.87 5.83
C PRO A 61 -4.53 11.05 6.79
N GLU A 62 -4.52 12.18 7.50
CA GLU A 62 -3.51 12.53 8.51
C GLU A 62 -4.16 13.40 9.58
N VAL A 63 -4.00 13.03 10.85
CA VAL A 63 -4.46 13.86 11.98
C VAL A 63 -3.25 14.34 12.76
N SER A 64 -2.89 15.61 12.58
CA SER A 64 -1.81 16.22 13.40
C SER A 64 -2.12 16.16 14.90
N ALA A 65 -1.13 16.26 15.79
CA ALA A 65 -1.34 16.20 17.24
C ALA A 65 -2.27 17.30 17.81
N ASN A 66 -2.57 18.34 17.02
CA ASN A 66 -3.54 19.38 17.37
C ASN A 66 -4.98 19.09 16.88
N GLY A 67 -5.19 17.93 16.27
CA GLY A 67 -6.45 17.41 15.78
C GLY A 67 -6.86 17.85 14.39
N THR A 68 -6.04 18.62 13.67
CA THR A 68 -6.38 19.00 12.29
C THR A 68 -6.27 17.76 11.39
N LEU A 69 -7.38 17.40 10.74
CA LEU A 69 -7.42 16.38 9.68
C LEU A 69 -6.99 17.00 8.34
N PHE A 70 -6.00 16.39 7.70
CA PHE A 70 -5.60 16.57 6.31
C PHE A 70 -6.04 15.35 5.51
N PHE A 71 -6.43 15.56 4.26
CA PHE A 71 -6.63 14.49 3.28
C PHE A 71 -6.64 15.10 1.87
N SER A 72 -6.35 14.27 0.89
CA SER A 72 -6.27 14.61 -0.52
C SER A 72 -7.62 14.43 -1.22
N LEU A 73 -7.79 15.14 -2.33
CA LEU A 73 -8.85 14.92 -3.31
C LEU A 73 -8.18 14.39 -4.57
N GLN A 74 -8.09 13.06 -4.67
CA GLN A 74 -7.41 12.37 -5.75
C GLN A 74 -8.29 12.34 -7.01
N HIS A 75 -7.71 12.58 -8.20
CA HIS A 75 -8.35 12.45 -9.52
C HIS A 75 -9.85 12.82 -9.70
N PRO A 76 -10.38 13.94 -9.15
CA PRO A 76 -11.80 14.25 -9.19
C PRO A 76 -12.32 14.45 -10.61
N SER A 77 -13.59 14.06 -10.83
CA SER A 77 -14.25 14.31 -12.11
C SER A 77 -14.14 15.77 -12.54
N ARG A 78 -13.58 15.99 -13.74
CA ARG A 78 -13.46 17.32 -14.35
C ARG A 78 -14.81 18.03 -14.58
N LYS A 79 -15.93 17.32 -14.42
CA LYS A 79 -17.30 17.83 -14.53
C LYS A 79 -17.82 18.49 -13.24
N ASN A 80 -17.10 18.34 -12.13
CA ASN A 80 -17.46 18.99 -10.88
C ASN A 80 -17.46 20.52 -11.00
N PRO A 81 -18.22 21.24 -10.16
CA PRO A 81 -18.03 22.68 -10.02
C PRO A 81 -16.65 22.98 -9.41
N ALA A 82 -16.03 24.07 -9.87
CA ALA A 82 -14.83 24.59 -9.22
C ALA A 82 -15.10 24.91 -7.73
N PRO A 83 -14.13 24.67 -6.82
CA PRO A 83 -12.75 24.26 -7.10
C PRO A 83 -12.51 22.74 -7.21
N PHE A 84 -13.54 21.91 -7.08
CA PHE A 84 -13.42 20.45 -6.93
C PHE A 84 -13.38 19.67 -8.26
N ASN A 85 -13.05 20.35 -9.36
CA ASN A 85 -12.84 19.75 -10.69
C ASN A 85 -11.35 19.52 -11.00
N LYS A 86 -10.51 19.70 -10.00
CA LYS A 86 -9.05 19.58 -10.00
C LYS A 86 -8.64 18.84 -8.75
N ALA A 87 -7.60 18.03 -8.87
CA ALA A 87 -7.02 17.37 -7.72
C ALA A 87 -6.44 18.40 -6.73
N GLY A 88 -6.33 18.03 -5.47
CA GLY A 88 -5.74 18.93 -4.49
C GLY A 88 -5.57 18.36 -3.10
N ILE A 89 -4.71 19.01 -2.35
CA ILE A 89 -4.34 18.66 -0.97
C ILE A 89 -5.12 19.60 -0.07
N GLY A 90 -5.86 19.07 0.90
CA GLY A 90 -6.70 19.90 1.76
C GLY A 90 -6.71 19.49 3.23
N TYR A 91 -7.49 20.24 3.99
CA TYR A 91 -7.64 20.05 5.42
C TYR A 91 -9.02 20.49 5.91
N VAL A 92 -9.40 20.00 7.08
CA VAL A 92 -10.67 20.36 7.71
C VAL A 92 -10.48 21.53 8.67
N ARG A 93 -11.09 22.66 8.34
CA ARG A 93 -11.09 23.86 9.18
C ARG A 93 -12.32 23.89 10.09
N GLY A 94 -12.11 24.23 11.35
CA GLY A 94 -13.19 24.51 12.30
C GLY A 94 -13.71 23.29 13.05
N TYR A 95 -13.11 22.12 12.82
CA TYR A 95 -13.24 20.92 13.63
C TYR A 95 -11.83 20.37 13.87
N ASN A 96 -11.56 19.90 15.08
CA ASN A 96 -10.33 19.18 15.38
C ASN A 96 -10.72 17.87 16.06
N PHE A 97 -10.11 16.78 15.64
CA PHE A 97 -10.16 15.52 16.37
C PHE A 97 -9.43 15.68 17.70
N SER A 98 -10.05 15.20 18.76
CA SER A 98 -9.45 15.12 20.10
C SER A 98 -10.13 13.98 20.83
N GLU A 99 -9.52 13.51 21.91
CA GLU A 99 -10.09 12.43 22.72
C GLU A 99 -11.57 12.68 23.03
N GLY A 100 -12.44 11.76 22.59
CA GLY A 100 -13.88 11.83 22.77
C GLY A 100 -14.61 12.91 21.96
N SER A 101 -13.99 13.45 20.90
CA SER A 101 -14.64 14.42 20.01
C SER A 101 -15.78 13.76 19.24
N GLU A 102 -17.00 14.27 19.42
CA GLU A 102 -18.19 13.82 18.71
C GLU A 102 -18.50 14.69 17.49
N PHE A 103 -19.25 14.14 16.54
CA PHE A 103 -19.82 14.86 15.40
C PHE A 103 -21.13 14.21 14.97
N ASP A 104 -22.00 14.99 14.34
CA ASP A 104 -23.23 14.46 13.72
C ASP A 104 -22.87 13.74 12.43
N VAL A 105 -23.36 12.51 12.25
CA VAL A 105 -23.12 11.71 11.03
C VAL A 105 -23.48 12.51 9.78
N LEU A 106 -22.55 12.59 8.83
CA LEU A 106 -22.79 13.28 7.56
C LEU A 106 -23.80 12.50 6.73
N GLY A 107 -24.86 13.17 6.27
CA GLY A 107 -25.85 12.55 5.39
C GLY A 107 -25.35 12.32 3.95
N VAL A 108 -25.89 11.29 3.31
CA VAL A 108 -25.59 10.94 1.92
C VAL A 108 -25.85 12.10 0.93
N PRO A 109 -25.04 12.26 -0.13
CA PRO A 109 -25.23 13.32 -1.12
C PRO A 109 -26.39 12.98 -2.08
N THR A 110 -27.54 13.62 -1.88
CA THR A 110 -28.77 13.35 -2.66
C THR A 110 -28.97 14.26 -3.89
N SER A 111 -28.03 15.17 -4.15
CA SER A 111 -28.11 16.10 -5.29
C SER A 111 -26.77 16.19 -6.01
N LYS A 112 -26.79 16.50 -7.31
CA LYS A 112 -25.56 16.70 -8.10
C LYS A 112 -24.65 17.81 -7.55
N GLU A 113 -25.25 18.81 -6.90
CA GLU A 113 -24.49 19.87 -6.24
C GLU A 113 -23.74 19.34 -5.02
N ALA A 114 -24.39 18.50 -4.19
CA ALA A 114 -23.75 17.86 -3.06
C ALA A 114 -22.72 16.80 -3.47
N GLN A 115 -22.97 16.08 -4.56
CA GLN A 115 -22.05 15.08 -5.12
C GLN A 115 -20.81 15.72 -5.77
N GLY A 116 -20.91 16.96 -6.25
CA GLY A 116 -19.81 17.63 -6.93
C GLY A 116 -18.83 18.38 -6.01
N GLN A 117 -18.88 18.16 -4.69
CA GLN A 117 -18.11 18.92 -3.72
C GLN A 117 -17.67 18.03 -2.55
N VAL A 118 -16.53 18.36 -1.94
CA VAL A 118 -16.13 17.74 -0.66
C VAL A 118 -17.04 18.26 0.45
N ARG A 119 -17.57 17.36 1.27
CA ARG A 119 -18.44 17.67 2.41
C ARG A 119 -17.89 17.00 3.66
N VAL A 120 -17.99 17.66 4.81
CA VAL A 120 -17.52 17.16 6.11
C VAL A 120 -18.58 17.40 7.19
N ALA A 121 -18.67 16.48 8.17
CA ALA A 121 -19.60 16.56 9.30
C ALA A 121 -19.25 17.69 10.28
N GLY A 122 -17.96 17.91 10.52
CA GLY A 122 -17.45 18.97 11.39
C GLY A 122 -16.62 19.97 10.61
N GLY A 123 -17.06 21.22 10.52
CA GLY A 123 -16.26 22.30 9.94
C GLY A 123 -16.43 22.50 8.44
N THR A 124 -15.33 22.75 7.72
CA THR A 124 -15.31 22.99 6.27
C THR A 124 -13.98 22.53 5.69
N TYR A 125 -14.04 21.82 4.57
CA TYR A 125 -12.83 21.44 3.81
C TYR A 125 -12.26 22.65 3.07
N GLU A 126 -10.97 22.93 3.28
CA GLU A 126 -10.22 23.99 2.60
C GLU A 126 -9.00 23.39 1.87
N LEU A 127 -8.74 23.86 0.66
CA LEU A 127 -7.59 23.44 -0.15
C LEU A 127 -6.34 24.23 0.25
N LEU A 128 -5.22 23.52 0.42
CA LEU A 128 -3.89 24.08 0.65
C LEU A 128 -3.14 24.29 -0.66
N ALA A 129 -3.26 23.32 -1.57
CA ALA A 129 -2.59 23.29 -2.86
C ALA A 129 -3.46 22.52 -3.86
N GLN A 130 -3.36 22.84 -5.14
CA GLN A 130 -4.11 22.17 -6.20
C GLN A 130 -3.25 21.87 -7.42
N GLU A 131 -3.70 20.89 -8.19
CA GLU A 131 -3.20 20.60 -9.52
C GLU A 131 -3.04 21.87 -10.39
N GLY A 132 -1.85 22.01 -10.96
CA GLY A 132 -1.47 23.13 -11.82
C GLY A 132 -1.08 24.39 -11.04
N ASP A 133 -1.01 24.35 -9.71
CA ASP A 133 -0.42 25.43 -8.95
C ASP A 133 1.08 25.57 -9.28
N ASN A 134 1.51 26.81 -9.41
CA ASN A 134 2.92 27.13 -9.61
C ASN A 134 3.65 27.00 -8.27
N ILE A 135 4.70 26.17 -8.27
CA ILE A 135 5.66 26.08 -7.18
C ILE A 135 6.95 26.78 -7.60
N GLY A 136 7.76 27.22 -6.64
CA GLY A 136 8.97 28.02 -6.90
C GLY A 136 9.84 27.54 -8.07
N GLY A 137 10.54 28.46 -8.73
CA GLY A 137 11.49 28.12 -9.80
C GLY A 137 10.87 27.75 -11.15
N ASN A 138 9.63 28.17 -11.43
CA ASN A 138 8.81 27.78 -12.60
C ASN A 138 8.30 26.32 -12.56
N GLY A 139 8.33 25.66 -11.40
CA GLY A 139 7.77 24.32 -11.27
C GLY A 139 6.24 24.33 -11.24
N THR A 140 5.66 23.19 -11.59
CA THR A 140 4.23 22.89 -11.37
C THR A 140 4.14 21.84 -10.27
N LEU A 141 3.21 22.03 -9.33
CA LEU A 141 2.97 21.07 -8.24
C LEU A 141 2.71 19.67 -8.83
N GLY A 142 3.43 18.66 -8.33
CA GLY A 142 3.22 17.27 -8.75
C GLY A 142 3.75 16.96 -10.16
N MET A 143 4.63 17.79 -10.74
CA MET A 143 5.17 17.57 -12.09
C MET A 143 6.68 17.26 -12.07
N PRO A 144 7.08 16.02 -12.37
CA PRO A 144 8.47 15.66 -12.61
C PRO A 144 9.06 16.38 -13.84
N VAL A 145 10.38 16.61 -13.81
CA VAL A 145 11.14 17.13 -14.96
C VAL A 145 12.40 16.29 -15.21
N THR A 146 12.82 16.25 -16.47
CA THR A 146 14.07 15.62 -16.90
C THR A 146 15.30 16.39 -16.41
N PRO A 147 16.53 15.86 -16.56
CA PRO A 147 17.75 16.58 -16.17
C PRO A 147 17.94 17.94 -16.85
N ASP A 148 17.28 18.16 -17.99
CA ASP A 148 17.30 19.43 -18.75
C ASP A 148 16.16 20.38 -18.35
N ASP A 149 15.49 20.12 -17.22
CA ASP A 149 14.34 20.89 -16.70
C ASP A 149 13.13 20.95 -17.65
N LEU A 150 12.97 19.93 -18.52
CA LEU A 150 11.79 19.77 -19.38
C LEU A 150 10.74 18.91 -18.69
N ALA A 151 9.47 19.30 -18.81
CA ALA A 151 8.37 18.54 -18.22
C ALA A 151 8.24 17.16 -18.89
N VAL A 152 8.11 16.11 -18.08
CA VAL A 152 8.03 14.73 -18.59
C VAL A 152 6.79 14.48 -19.47
N GLU A 153 5.76 15.33 -19.34
CA GLU A 153 4.58 15.34 -20.20
C GLU A 153 4.86 15.69 -21.67
N GLU A 154 6.02 16.30 -21.97
CA GLU A 154 6.41 16.66 -23.33
C GLU A 154 7.00 15.47 -24.12
N TYR A 155 7.43 14.41 -23.44
CA TYR A 155 8.06 13.24 -24.05
C TYR A 155 7.04 12.20 -24.52
N PRO A 156 7.30 11.43 -25.59
CA PRO A 156 6.42 10.34 -26.04
C PRO A 156 6.40 9.17 -25.04
N GLY A 157 5.42 8.28 -25.15
CA GLY A 157 5.28 7.07 -24.35
C GLY A 157 3.91 6.93 -23.68
N ALA A 158 3.51 5.68 -23.45
CA ALA A 158 2.27 5.37 -22.74
C ALA A 158 2.30 5.96 -21.32
N ARG A 159 1.20 6.57 -20.89
CA ARG A 159 1.07 7.20 -19.56
C ARG A 159 0.39 6.27 -18.57
N TYR A 160 0.90 6.20 -17.35
CA TYR A 160 0.18 5.59 -16.23
C TYR A 160 -1.06 6.40 -15.85
N GLY A 161 -0.89 7.72 -15.75
CA GLY A 161 -1.94 8.67 -15.41
C GLY A 161 -1.57 10.09 -15.82
N ASN A 162 -2.42 11.05 -15.48
CA ASN A 162 -2.11 12.47 -15.67
C ASN A 162 -1.19 12.95 -14.54
N PHE A 163 -0.10 13.63 -14.87
CA PHE A 163 0.80 14.17 -13.85
C PHE A 163 0.14 15.27 -13.01
N GLY A 164 0.43 15.29 -11.71
CA GLY A 164 -0.12 16.24 -10.75
C GLY A 164 -1.63 16.07 -10.49
N TYR A 165 -2.21 14.92 -10.87
CA TYR A 165 -3.63 14.64 -10.74
C TYR A 165 -3.97 13.64 -9.62
N ASN A 166 -2.98 12.88 -9.14
CA ASN A 166 -3.18 11.80 -8.18
C ASN A 166 -2.41 12.06 -6.85
N PRO A 167 -2.73 13.12 -6.08
CA PRO A 167 -2.12 13.34 -4.77
C PRO A 167 -2.63 12.31 -3.78
N ASP A 168 -1.72 11.62 -3.11
CA ASP A 168 -2.04 10.51 -2.21
C ASP A 168 -1.68 10.84 -0.75
N CYS A 169 -0.97 9.93 -0.07
CA CYS A 169 -0.45 10.00 1.29
C CYS A 169 -0.10 11.42 1.71
N ASN A 170 -0.58 11.86 2.87
CA ASN A 170 -0.10 13.07 3.52
C ASN A 170 0.54 12.71 4.86
N ARG A 171 1.72 13.28 5.15
CA ARG A 171 2.31 13.22 6.50
C ARG A 171 2.92 14.57 6.87
N LEU A 172 2.58 15.09 8.05
CA LEU A 172 3.15 16.33 8.56
C LEU A 172 4.43 16.04 9.34
N VAL A 173 5.58 16.51 8.83
CA VAL A 173 6.82 16.54 9.61
C VAL A 173 6.93 17.88 10.36
N PRO A 174 6.72 17.93 11.69
CA PRO A 174 6.68 19.18 12.43
C PRO A 174 8.07 19.82 12.59
N THR A 175 8.10 21.16 12.62
CA THR A 175 9.32 21.97 12.89
C THR A 175 9.22 22.76 14.20
N ASN A 176 8.22 22.46 15.02
CA ASN A 176 8.05 22.96 16.37
C ASN A 176 7.24 21.99 17.23
N GLU A 177 7.49 22.02 18.54
CA GLU A 177 6.81 21.17 19.53
C GLU A 177 5.28 21.30 19.54
N ALA A 178 4.74 22.44 19.10
CA ALA A 178 3.30 22.67 19.04
C ALA A 178 2.67 22.16 17.73
N GLU A 179 3.46 21.60 16.81
CA GLU A 179 3.03 21.08 15.50
C GLU A 179 2.10 22.04 14.75
N THR A 180 2.46 23.31 14.80
CA THR A 180 1.72 24.39 14.12
C THR A 180 2.46 24.88 12.89
N ARG A 181 3.59 24.26 12.54
CA ARG A 181 4.31 24.47 11.30
C ARG A 181 5.22 23.28 11.03
N GLY A 182 5.46 23.01 9.77
CA GLY A 182 6.23 21.85 9.36
C GLY A 182 6.35 21.76 7.85
N TYR A 183 6.66 20.57 7.39
CA TYR A 183 6.62 20.19 5.99
C TYR A 183 5.55 19.12 5.82
N LEU A 184 4.56 19.39 4.98
CA LEU A 184 3.62 18.38 4.53
C LEU A 184 4.28 17.64 3.37
N PHE A 185 4.56 16.36 3.58
CA PHE A 185 4.96 15.46 2.50
C PHE A 185 3.69 14.89 1.87
N THR A 186 3.64 14.91 0.54
CA THR A 186 2.52 14.35 -0.22
C THR A 186 3.03 13.49 -1.36
N ASN A 187 2.59 12.24 -1.42
CA ASN A 187 2.86 11.33 -2.53
C ASN A 187 2.05 11.70 -3.77
N TRP A 188 2.55 11.33 -4.94
CA TRP A 188 1.84 11.41 -6.21
C TRP A 188 1.89 10.06 -6.90
N GLU A 189 0.71 9.49 -7.11
CA GLU A 189 0.52 8.15 -7.63
C GLU A 189 0.55 8.19 -9.17
N GLU A 190 1.78 8.33 -9.69
CA GLU A 190 2.10 8.56 -11.10
C GLU A 190 3.43 7.89 -11.49
N SER A 191 3.74 7.86 -12.79
CA SER A 191 4.96 7.24 -13.32
C SER A 191 5.55 8.11 -14.45
N PRO A 192 6.69 8.81 -14.23
CA PRO A 192 7.51 8.87 -13.02
C PRO A 192 6.76 9.26 -11.76
N GLY A 193 7.08 8.60 -10.65
CA GLY A 193 6.53 8.91 -9.34
C GLY A 193 7.12 10.18 -8.75
N ASN A 194 6.43 10.77 -7.78
CA ASN A 194 6.87 11.99 -7.14
C ASN A 194 6.40 12.06 -5.68
N VAL A 195 7.16 12.82 -4.90
CA VAL A 195 6.79 13.24 -3.55
C VAL A 195 6.99 14.75 -3.48
N THR A 196 5.94 15.49 -3.16
CA THR A 196 6.08 16.92 -2.86
C THR A 196 6.36 17.14 -1.40
N ARG A 197 7.20 18.13 -1.11
CA ARG A 197 7.40 18.65 0.25
C ARG A 197 6.97 20.11 0.30
N ILE A 198 5.88 20.41 1.00
CA ILE A 198 5.26 21.73 1.07
C ILE A 198 5.45 22.31 2.48
N PRO A 199 6.13 23.46 2.65
CA PRO A 199 6.16 24.12 3.95
C PRO A 199 4.75 24.60 4.31
N VAL A 200 4.27 24.20 5.48
CA VAL A 200 2.92 24.54 5.97
C VAL A 200 2.99 25.21 7.33
N SER A 201 2.05 26.12 7.59
CA SER A 201 1.92 26.72 8.92
C SER A 201 0.48 27.04 9.28
N ARG A 202 0.13 26.76 10.52
CA ARG A 202 -1.14 27.11 11.14
C ARG A 202 -1.10 28.57 11.61
N LYS A 203 -2.00 29.38 11.09
CA LYS A 203 -2.25 30.76 11.49
C LYS A 203 -3.35 30.83 12.55
N GLY A 204 -3.67 32.06 12.99
CA GLY A 204 -4.76 32.29 13.94
C GLY A 204 -6.10 31.73 13.46
N GLN A 205 -6.97 31.34 14.39
CA GLN A 205 -8.29 30.74 14.13
C GLN A 205 -8.24 29.36 13.42
N GLY A 206 -7.14 28.62 13.57
CA GLY A 206 -7.01 27.24 13.09
C GLY A 206 -6.88 27.10 11.57
N ARG A 207 -6.60 28.19 10.85
CA ARG A 207 -6.38 28.18 9.40
C ARG A 207 -4.97 27.71 9.08
N TRP A 208 -4.82 26.78 8.16
CA TRP A 208 -3.52 26.39 7.61
C TRP A 208 -3.22 27.14 6.31
N GLU A 209 -1.95 27.40 6.06
CA GLU A 209 -1.43 28.02 4.83
C GLU A 209 -0.22 27.22 4.33
N ALA A 210 -0.19 26.97 3.02
CA ALA A 210 0.94 26.37 2.30
C ALA A 210 1.81 27.47 1.66
N ASP A 211 3.13 27.28 1.73
CA ASP A 211 4.11 28.14 1.07
C ASP A 211 4.56 27.51 -0.25
N LEU A 212 3.74 27.66 -1.28
CA LEU A 212 3.97 27.06 -2.60
C LEU A 212 5.23 27.61 -3.29
N GLU A 213 5.63 28.85 -3.01
CA GLU A 213 6.88 29.42 -3.54
C GLU A 213 8.12 28.64 -3.06
N ASN A 214 8.03 27.97 -1.90
CA ASN A 214 9.09 27.16 -1.31
C ASN A 214 8.76 25.66 -1.28
N ALA A 215 7.71 25.22 -1.98
CA ALA A 215 7.42 23.81 -2.19
C ALA A 215 8.40 23.19 -3.19
N VAL A 216 8.67 21.89 -3.03
CA VAL A 216 9.63 21.16 -3.87
C VAL A 216 8.99 19.84 -4.34
N ASN A 217 9.05 19.56 -5.64
CA ASN A 217 8.90 18.20 -6.18
C ASN A 217 10.21 17.46 -5.93
N LEU A 218 10.21 16.45 -5.06
CA LEU A 218 11.44 15.72 -4.72
C LEU A 218 11.96 14.91 -5.90
N ALA A 219 11.09 14.51 -6.84
CA ALA A 219 11.49 13.94 -8.14
C ALA A 219 12.46 14.86 -8.91
N ASN A 220 12.36 16.18 -8.72
CA ASN A 220 13.21 17.12 -9.47
C ASN A 220 14.58 17.32 -8.80
N THR A 221 14.85 16.64 -7.68
CA THR A 221 16.13 16.70 -6.99
C THR A 221 17.09 15.65 -7.53
N GLU A 222 18.38 16.02 -7.64
CA GLU A 222 19.43 15.07 -8.03
C GLU A 222 19.53 13.90 -7.05
N ALA A 223 19.26 14.13 -5.77
CA ALA A 223 19.30 13.09 -4.74
C ALA A 223 18.32 11.95 -5.06
N LEU A 224 17.06 12.26 -5.40
CA LEU A 224 16.08 11.23 -5.74
C LEU A 224 16.33 10.62 -7.12
N ARG A 225 16.72 11.42 -8.12
CA ARG A 225 17.05 10.91 -9.45
C ARG A 225 18.23 9.95 -9.45
N SER A 226 19.27 10.23 -8.65
CA SER A 226 20.49 9.42 -8.56
C SER A 226 20.28 7.99 -8.04
N ILE A 227 19.15 7.71 -7.37
CA ILE A 227 18.76 6.37 -6.92
C ILE A 227 17.67 5.74 -7.81
N GLY A 228 17.47 6.29 -9.02
CA GLY A 228 16.49 5.82 -10.01
C GLY A 228 15.13 6.53 -9.96
N GLY A 229 14.94 7.55 -9.10
CA GLY A 229 13.62 8.14 -8.89
C GLY A 229 12.66 7.19 -8.20
N THR A 230 11.36 7.46 -8.33
CA THR A 230 10.29 6.59 -7.84
C THR A 230 9.24 6.31 -8.90
N ARG A 231 8.34 5.37 -8.63
CA ARG A 231 7.16 5.06 -9.46
C ARG A 231 5.97 4.80 -8.53
N ILE A 232 4.81 5.32 -8.93
CA ILE A 232 3.49 5.00 -8.37
C ILE A 232 3.53 5.13 -6.84
N ASN A 233 3.84 6.35 -6.36
CA ASN A 233 3.91 6.59 -4.93
C ASN A 233 2.47 6.63 -4.37
N CYS A 234 2.06 5.57 -3.67
CA CYS A 234 0.70 5.44 -3.12
C CYS A 234 0.67 5.96 -1.67
N TYR A 235 0.29 5.14 -0.70
CA TYR A 235 0.26 5.51 0.71
C TYR A 235 1.68 5.59 1.31
N GLY A 236 1.78 5.63 2.64
CA GLY A 236 3.05 5.84 3.32
C GLY A 236 2.84 6.18 4.78
N ASP A 237 3.95 6.40 5.49
CA ASP A 237 3.92 6.57 6.93
C ASP A 237 4.97 7.54 7.48
N LEU A 238 4.79 7.99 8.72
CA LEU A 238 5.77 8.75 9.48
C LEU A 238 6.44 7.82 10.49
N SER A 239 7.68 7.44 10.21
CA SER A 239 8.43 6.55 11.11
C SER A 239 8.55 7.10 12.54
N PRO A 240 8.73 6.23 13.56
CA PRO A 240 8.94 6.64 14.96
C PRO A 240 10.15 7.58 15.18
N TRP A 241 11.12 7.57 14.26
CA TRP A 241 12.28 8.48 14.29
C TRP A 241 12.09 9.77 13.47
N GLY A 242 10.87 10.04 13.01
CA GLY A 242 10.43 11.31 12.45
C GLY A 242 10.86 11.55 11.00
N THR A 243 11.03 10.50 10.20
CA THR A 243 11.23 10.61 8.74
C THR A 243 10.02 10.10 7.98
N TYR A 244 9.77 10.71 6.82
CA TYR A 244 8.67 10.32 5.94
C TYR A 244 9.05 9.10 5.12
N LEU A 245 8.20 8.07 5.17
CA LEU A 245 8.29 6.85 4.37
C LEU A 245 7.22 6.89 3.28
N SER A 246 7.64 6.74 2.03
CA SER A 246 6.76 6.64 0.87
C SER A 246 6.79 5.21 0.34
N ALA A 247 5.64 4.65 -0.03
CA ALA A 247 5.54 3.33 -0.64
C ALA A 247 5.45 3.46 -2.17
N GLU A 248 6.21 2.62 -2.90
CA GLU A 248 6.05 2.46 -4.35
C GLU A 248 5.15 1.25 -4.64
N GLU A 249 4.01 1.51 -5.24
CA GLU A 249 2.99 0.53 -5.59
C GLU A 249 3.20 0.00 -7.02
N ASP A 250 4.36 -0.61 -7.26
CA ASP A 250 4.72 -1.09 -8.60
C ASP A 250 3.99 -2.40 -8.98
N TYR A 251 2.75 -2.28 -9.48
CA TYR A 251 1.92 -3.41 -9.92
C TYR A 251 2.54 -4.28 -11.02
N ALA A 252 3.58 -3.81 -11.72
CA ALA A 252 4.31 -4.59 -12.71
C ALA A 252 5.26 -5.63 -12.08
N HIS A 253 5.34 -5.73 -10.76
CA HIS A 253 6.22 -6.68 -10.08
C HIS A 253 5.94 -8.20 -10.26
N PRO A 254 4.74 -8.69 -10.63
CA PRO A 254 4.51 -10.12 -10.79
C PRO A 254 5.36 -10.74 -11.89
N ARG A 255 6.13 -11.77 -11.52
CA ARG A 255 6.88 -12.63 -12.45
C ARG A 255 6.00 -13.64 -13.19
N VAL A 256 5.01 -14.17 -12.49
CA VAL A 256 4.01 -15.14 -12.94
C VAL A 256 2.64 -14.72 -12.42
N ALA A 257 1.60 -14.95 -13.23
CA ALA A 257 0.25 -14.43 -13.00
C ALA A 257 -0.51 -15.22 -11.94
N LEU A 258 -1.26 -14.50 -11.10
CA LEU A 258 -2.19 -15.04 -10.10
C LEU A 258 -1.51 -16.10 -9.22
N THR A 259 -2.16 -17.23 -8.98
CA THR A 259 -1.69 -18.32 -8.12
C THR A 259 -0.56 -19.17 -8.75
N THR A 260 -0.27 -19.00 -10.05
CA THR A 260 0.78 -19.77 -10.76
C THR A 260 2.14 -19.63 -10.07
N THR A 261 2.84 -20.72 -9.80
CA THR A 261 4.21 -20.70 -9.24
C THR A 261 5.26 -20.66 -10.37
N VAL A 262 6.52 -20.34 -10.04
CA VAL A 262 7.62 -20.43 -11.02
C VAL A 262 7.88 -21.91 -11.36
N SER A 263 7.73 -22.80 -10.37
CA SER A 263 7.80 -24.25 -10.57
C SER A 263 6.78 -24.77 -11.59
N ASP A 264 5.62 -24.12 -11.75
CA ASP A 264 4.61 -24.52 -12.76
C ASP A 264 5.02 -24.18 -14.20
N VAL A 265 5.89 -23.17 -14.37
CA VAL A 265 6.32 -22.69 -15.70
C VAL A 265 7.74 -23.14 -16.07
N VAL A 266 8.50 -23.70 -15.13
CA VAL A 266 9.82 -24.29 -15.40
C VAL A 266 9.66 -25.76 -15.79
N GLY A 267 9.77 -26.06 -17.08
CA GLY A 267 9.74 -27.41 -17.63
C GLY A 267 9.07 -27.49 -19.00
N ASP A 268 8.77 -28.70 -19.46
CA ASP A 268 8.00 -28.89 -20.70
C ASP A 268 6.50 -28.71 -20.40
N SER A 269 5.98 -27.48 -20.49
CA SER A 269 4.54 -27.18 -20.47
C SER A 269 3.92 -27.41 -21.87
N GLU A 270 2.69 -27.93 -21.93
CA GLU A 270 1.90 -27.98 -23.17
C GLU A 270 1.07 -26.68 -23.30
N GLY A 271 1.71 -25.53 -23.57
CA GLY A 271 1.01 -24.25 -23.75
C GLY A 271 1.90 -23.03 -23.53
N PRO A 272 1.38 -21.79 -23.70
CA PRO A 272 2.08 -20.61 -23.22
C PRO A 272 2.09 -20.58 -21.68
N ASP A 273 3.21 -20.17 -21.08
CA ASP A 273 3.30 -20.04 -19.64
C ASP A 273 2.61 -18.76 -19.16
N HIS A 274 1.98 -18.79 -17.99
CA HIS A 274 1.27 -17.66 -17.39
C HIS A 274 2.24 -16.60 -16.81
N ARG A 275 3.01 -15.93 -17.69
CA ARG A 275 3.96 -14.88 -17.32
C ARG A 275 3.25 -13.60 -16.83
N GLY A 276 3.83 -12.96 -15.82
CA GLY A 276 3.40 -11.65 -15.34
C GLY A 276 4.17 -10.50 -15.98
N ALA A 277 3.76 -9.27 -15.70
CA ALA A 277 4.31 -8.06 -16.31
C ALA A 277 5.83 -7.87 -16.12
N ALA A 278 6.42 -8.36 -15.03
CA ALA A 278 7.85 -8.20 -14.76
C ALA A 278 8.73 -8.81 -15.86
N GLN A 279 8.24 -9.83 -16.55
CA GLN A 279 8.96 -10.49 -17.65
C GLN A 279 9.07 -9.61 -18.90
N PHE A 280 8.22 -8.58 -19.01
CA PHE A 280 8.14 -7.71 -20.18
C PHE A 280 8.58 -6.27 -19.86
N TYR A 281 9.29 -6.08 -18.74
CA TYR A 281 9.62 -4.74 -18.22
C TYR A 281 10.47 -3.91 -19.18
N ASN A 282 11.46 -4.50 -19.84
CA ASN A 282 12.27 -3.85 -20.86
C ASN A 282 11.79 -4.15 -22.29
N ARG A 283 10.51 -4.49 -22.49
CA ARG A 283 9.93 -4.61 -23.83
C ARG A 283 9.72 -3.23 -24.45
N PRO A 284 10.01 -2.99 -25.75
CA PRO A 284 9.51 -1.82 -26.48
C PRO A 284 7.99 -1.68 -26.41
N ASN A 285 7.46 -0.48 -26.10
CA ASN A 285 6.04 -0.27 -25.79
C ASN A 285 5.51 -1.32 -24.80
N PRO A 286 6.03 -1.34 -23.55
CA PRO A 286 5.88 -2.50 -22.67
C PRO A 286 4.43 -2.76 -22.26
N SER A 287 3.59 -1.72 -22.12
CA SER A 287 2.17 -1.85 -21.74
C SER A 287 1.29 -2.52 -22.80
N ASP A 288 1.75 -2.65 -24.04
CA ASP A 288 1.01 -3.29 -25.14
C ASP A 288 1.07 -4.83 -25.09
N ILE A 289 1.80 -5.40 -24.13
CA ILE A 289 2.01 -6.85 -24.06
C ILE A 289 0.72 -7.66 -23.95
N GLN A 290 -0.31 -7.15 -23.26
CA GLN A 290 -1.59 -7.86 -23.16
C GLN A 290 -2.23 -8.06 -24.55
N GLU A 291 -2.30 -7.00 -25.36
CA GLU A 291 -2.82 -7.08 -26.73
C GLU A 291 -1.95 -7.99 -27.61
N ALA A 292 -0.63 -7.95 -27.42
CA ALA A 292 0.31 -8.80 -28.13
C ALA A 292 0.09 -10.30 -27.82
N VAL A 293 -0.04 -10.66 -26.54
CA VAL A 293 -0.33 -12.03 -26.09
C VAL A 293 -1.67 -12.52 -26.64
N GLU A 294 -2.72 -11.70 -26.57
CA GLU A 294 -4.03 -12.00 -27.17
C GLU A 294 -3.94 -12.28 -28.67
N LYS A 295 -3.13 -11.49 -29.38
CA LYS A 295 -2.88 -11.66 -30.81
C LYS A 295 -2.09 -12.94 -31.12
N TYR A 296 -1.08 -13.29 -30.31
CA TYR A 296 -0.20 -14.43 -30.56
C TYR A 296 -0.89 -15.77 -30.26
N TYR A 297 -1.68 -15.82 -29.20
CA TYR A 297 -2.19 -17.07 -28.63
C TYR A 297 -3.72 -17.22 -28.74
N GLY A 298 -4.47 -16.15 -29.03
CA GLY A 298 -5.91 -16.23 -29.26
C GLY A 298 -6.65 -16.80 -28.05
N ASP A 299 -7.33 -17.94 -28.23
CA ASP A 299 -8.08 -18.61 -27.15
C ASP A 299 -7.16 -19.15 -26.04
N ASP A 300 -5.87 -19.32 -26.31
CA ASP A 300 -4.85 -19.77 -25.33
C ASP A 300 -4.14 -18.58 -24.64
N ALA A 301 -4.56 -17.34 -24.90
CA ALA A 301 -4.02 -16.17 -24.22
C ALA A 301 -4.44 -16.12 -22.74
N TRP A 302 -3.64 -15.47 -21.91
CA TRP A 302 -3.92 -15.26 -20.49
C TRP A 302 -3.83 -13.78 -20.10
N PHE A 303 -4.23 -13.48 -18.87
CA PHE A 303 -4.06 -12.15 -18.29
C PHE A 303 -2.62 -11.96 -17.80
N VAL A 304 -1.88 -11.07 -18.45
CA VAL A 304 -0.53 -10.67 -18.04
C VAL A 304 -0.66 -9.76 -16.82
N GLN A 305 -0.68 -10.37 -15.63
CA GLN A 305 -0.93 -9.66 -14.38
C GLN A 305 0.01 -8.45 -14.20
N GLY A 306 -0.57 -7.26 -14.06
CA GLY A 306 0.14 -5.99 -13.85
C GLY A 306 0.58 -5.25 -15.12
N TYR A 307 0.18 -5.71 -16.32
CA TYR A 307 0.70 -5.15 -17.58
C TYR A 307 0.47 -3.65 -17.76
N TRP A 308 -0.64 -3.12 -17.24
CA TRP A 308 -1.03 -1.72 -17.40
C TRP A 308 -0.06 -0.79 -16.65
N ALA A 309 0.54 -1.24 -15.54
CA ALA A 309 1.54 -0.49 -14.78
C ALA A 309 2.93 -0.45 -15.44
N LEU A 310 3.12 -1.14 -16.56
CA LEU A 310 4.27 -0.94 -17.44
C LEU A 310 4.23 0.42 -18.15
N ALA A 311 3.05 1.05 -18.23
CA ALA A 311 2.94 2.43 -18.69
C ALA A 311 3.82 3.36 -17.84
N GLY A 312 4.35 4.42 -18.44
CA GLY A 312 5.28 5.35 -17.81
C GLY A 312 6.76 4.90 -17.80
N LEU A 313 7.11 3.66 -18.18
CA LEU A 313 8.51 3.20 -18.19
C LEU A 313 9.42 3.98 -19.14
N GLU A 314 8.97 4.23 -20.36
CA GLU A 314 9.77 4.99 -21.33
C GLU A 314 9.92 6.45 -20.88
N ILE A 315 8.90 7.01 -20.23
CA ILE A 315 8.96 8.36 -19.65
C ILE A 315 9.88 8.40 -18.44
N GLN A 316 9.90 7.34 -17.63
CA GLN A 316 10.88 7.15 -16.56
C GLN A 316 12.31 7.12 -17.12
N ALA A 317 12.55 6.47 -18.26
CA ALA A 317 13.85 6.51 -18.92
C ALA A 317 14.27 7.96 -19.28
N TYR A 318 13.38 8.76 -19.87
CA TYR A 318 13.65 10.17 -20.18
C TYR A 318 13.85 11.03 -18.92
N TYR A 319 13.09 10.78 -17.85
CA TYR A 319 13.30 11.40 -16.55
C TYR A 319 14.70 11.08 -15.96
N LEU A 320 15.23 9.90 -16.23
CA LEU A 320 16.59 9.48 -15.87
C LEU A 320 17.66 10.02 -16.83
N GLY A 321 17.28 10.63 -17.95
CA GLY A 321 18.18 11.25 -18.92
C GLY A 321 18.48 10.39 -20.15
N ALA A 322 17.62 9.42 -20.49
CA ALA A 322 17.68 8.78 -21.81
C ALA A 322 17.42 9.79 -22.93
N ASP A 323 18.11 9.61 -24.05
CA ASP A 323 17.87 10.42 -25.25
C ASP A 323 16.49 10.09 -25.82
N ALA A 324 15.70 11.12 -26.13
CA ALA A 324 14.45 10.93 -26.88
C ALA A 324 14.78 10.38 -28.27
N ALA A 325 14.13 9.27 -28.66
CA ALA A 325 14.34 8.65 -29.97
C ALA A 325 14.03 9.59 -31.16
N ASP A 326 13.37 10.73 -30.90
CA ASP A 326 12.95 11.75 -31.86
C ASP A 326 13.98 12.87 -32.12
N GLU A 327 15.18 12.85 -31.52
CA GLU A 327 16.25 13.80 -31.87
C GLU A 327 16.81 13.62 -33.30
N ASN A 328 16.36 12.61 -34.05
CA ASN A 328 16.59 12.51 -35.50
C ASN A 328 15.41 13.10 -36.29
N GLU A 329 15.55 14.36 -36.71
CA GLU A 329 14.60 15.17 -37.51
C GLU A 329 14.02 14.51 -38.78
N GLU A 330 14.51 13.35 -39.23
CA GLU A 330 14.07 12.71 -40.49
C GLU A 330 12.87 11.74 -40.33
N LEU A 331 12.41 11.42 -39.11
CA LEU A 331 11.37 10.38 -38.88
C LEU A 331 10.20 10.78 -37.97
N ALA A 332 10.16 12.01 -37.47
CA ALA A 332 9.18 12.47 -36.45
C ALA A 332 7.74 12.69 -36.95
N ASP A 333 7.47 12.60 -38.26
CA ASP A 333 6.14 12.96 -38.80
C ASP A 333 5.12 11.81 -38.83
N ASP A 334 5.54 10.54 -38.63
CA ASP A 334 4.69 9.35 -38.85
C ASP A 334 4.67 8.33 -37.67
N VAL A 335 5.34 8.60 -36.54
CA VAL A 335 5.30 7.72 -35.36
C VAL A 335 4.19 8.19 -34.43
N ASP A 336 3.27 7.29 -34.09
CA ASP A 336 2.33 7.53 -33.00
C ASP A 336 3.12 7.56 -31.68
N PRO A 337 3.17 8.70 -30.98
CA PRO A 337 3.96 8.84 -29.77
C PRO A 337 3.50 7.92 -28.63
N GLU A 338 2.31 7.31 -28.74
CA GLU A 338 1.79 6.36 -27.76
C GLU A 338 2.12 4.89 -28.09
N THR A 339 2.59 4.58 -29.31
CA THR A 339 2.80 3.19 -29.76
C THR A 339 4.14 2.97 -30.47
N SER A 340 5.13 3.83 -30.21
CA SER A 340 6.48 3.70 -30.77
C SER A 340 7.11 2.36 -30.41
N LEU A 341 7.57 1.61 -31.41
CA LEU A 341 8.34 0.37 -31.22
C LEU A 341 9.86 0.61 -31.30
N ARG A 342 10.31 1.86 -31.37
CA ARG A 342 11.74 2.17 -31.32
C ARG A 342 12.26 1.92 -29.90
N PRO A 343 13.27 1.05 -29.73
CA PRO A 343 13.79 0.77 -28.40
C PRO A 343 14.47 2.01 -27.81
N VAL A 344 14.17 2.29 -26.55
CA VAL A 344 14.86 3.24 -25.69
C VAL A 344 16.09 2.53 -25.10
N GLY A 345 17.27 3.08 -25.38
CA GLY A 345 18.52 2.60 -24.81
C GLY A 345 18.79 3.15 -23.41
N SER A 346 19.90 2.72 -22.82
CA SER A 346 20.36 3.18 -21.50
C SER A 346 20.49 4.73 -21.38
N PRO A 347 20.14 5.35 -20.22
CA PRO A 347 19.60 4.69 -19.02
C PRO A 347 18.14 4.24 -19.21
N TYR A 348 17.87 2.98 -18.86
CA TYR A 348 16.51 2.43 -18.83
C TYR A 348 16.15 2.02 -17.39
N PRO A 349 14.88 2.16 -16.95
CA PRO A 349 14.48 1.75 -15.61
C PRO A 349 14.73 0.26 -15.35
N ASN A 350 15.59 -0.05 -14.38
CA ASN A 350 15.78 -1.41 -13.87
C ASN A 350 14.59 -1.79 -12.96
N PRO A 351 13.84 -2.88 -13.23
CA PRO A 351 12.66 -3.27 -12.45
C PRO A 351 12.95 -3.42 -10.97
N TYR A 352 14.13 -3.91 -10.62
CA TYR A 352 14.49 -4.17 -9.24
C TYR A 352 14.80 -2.89 -8.44
N ARG A 353 14.91 -1.72 -9.09
CA ARG A 353 15.05 -0.42 -8.42
C ARG A 353 13.71 0.13 -7.90
N TYR A 354 12.56 -0.42 -8.30
CA TYR A 354 11.22 0.08 -7.95
C TYR A 354 10.41 -0.91 -7.11
N GLY A 355 9.23 -0.49 -6.65
CA GLY A 355 8.42 -1.26 -5.70
C GLY A 355 9.10 -1.37 -4.35
N ARG A 356 9.65 -0.27 -3.83
CA ARG A 356 10.39 -0.19 -2.56
C ARG A 356 9.75 0.81 -1.61
N ILE A 357 10.00 0.64 -0.31
CA ILE A 357 9.79 1.70 0.67
C ILE A 357 10.94 2.71 0.59
N VAL A 358 10.61 4.00 0.51
CA VAL A 358 11.55 5.11 0.35
C VAL A 358 11.53 6.00 1.59
N ASP A 359 12.64 6.06 2.32
CA ASP A 359 12.83 6.92 3.48
C ASP A 359 13.45 8.26 3.08
N PHE A 360 12.71 9.35 3.26
CA PHE A 360 13.20 10.72 3.09
C PHE A 360 13.87 11.23 4.37
N ARG A 361 15.13 10.80 4.57
CA ARG A 361 15.94 11.15 5.73
C ARG A 361 16.28 12.63 5.75
N GLN A 362 16.52 13.15 6.96
CA GLN A 362 16.74 14.58 7.20
C GLN A 362 15.63 15.45 6.56
N PRO A 363 14.35 15.17 6.86
CA PRO A 363 13.21 15.71 6.11
C PRO A 363 13.12 17.25 6.13
N THR A 364 13.76 17.90 7.12
CA THR A 364 13.81 19.37 7.25
C THR A 364 15.06 20.01 6.63
N ALA A 365 15.97 19.24 6.04
CA ALA A 365 17.14 19.78 5.32
C ALA A 365 16.72 20.54 4.05
N GLU A 366 17.61 21.32 3.43
CA GLU A 366 17.28 21.98 2.15
C GLU A 366 16.85 20.96 1.10
N THR A 367 17.60 19.86 0.98
CA THR A 367 17.26 18.69 0.16
C THR A 367 17.27 17.45 1.06
N PRO A 368 16.09 16.84 1.34
CA PRO A 368 16.02 15.54 2.01
C PRO A 368 16.89 14.49 1.30
N GLN A 369 17.38 13.52 2.05
CA GLN A 369 18.23 12.45 1.53
C GLN A 369 17.40 11.16 1.42
N PRO A 370 16.96 10.78 0.20
CA PRO A 370 16.16 9.58 0.02
C PRO A 370 17.03 8.32 0.11
N VAL A 371 16.46 7.25 0.67
CA VAL A 371 17.05 5.90 0.69
C VAL A 371 15.95 4.89 0.38
N LYS A 372 16.21 3.95 -0.52
CA LYS A 372 15.32 2.81 -0.72
C LYS A 372 15.71 1.67 0.21
N TYR A 373 14.75 1.14 0.97
CA TYR A 373 14.94 -0.05 1.77
C TYR A 373 14.76 -1.31 0.92
N HIS A 374 15.74 -1.57 0.03
CA HIS A 374 15.82 -2.78 -0.78
C HIS A 374 15.73 -4.08 0.02
N VAL A 375 16.24 -4.09 1.25
CA VAL A 375 16.17 -5.25 2.16
C VAL A 375 14.75 -5.62 2.60
N MET A 376 13.77 -4.71 2.45
CA MET A 376 12.36 -4.98 2.73
C MET A 376 11.64 -5.68 1.56
N GLY A 377 12.37 -6.07 0.50
CA GLY A 377 11.80 -6.74 -0.66
C GLY A 377 11.15 -5.80 -1.67
N ARG A 378 10.47 -6.38 -2.66
CA ARG A 378 9.79 -5.65 -3.73
C ARG A 378 8.39 -6.18 -3.98
N ALA A 379 7.41 -5.29 -3.94
CA ALA A 379 6.04 -5.57 -4.32
C ALA A 379 5.34 -4.29 -4.82
N ALA A 380 4.04 -4.38 -5.10
CA ALA A 380 3.18 -3.21 -5.14
C ALA A 380 2.88 -2.82 -3.69
N TRP A 381 3.81 -2.11 -3.03
CA TRP A 381 3.66 -1.76 -1.63
C TRP A 381 2.64 -0.65 -1.48
N GLU A 382 1.62 -0.88 -0.66
CA GLU A 382 0.64 0.15 -0.33
C GLU A 382 1.17 1.02 0.82
N CYS A 383 1.44 0.39 1.96
CA CYS A 383 1.86 1.09 3.17
C CYS A 383 2.87 0.28 4.00
N PRO A 384 3.92 0.93 4.54
CA PRO A 384 4.67 0.41 5.67
C PRO A 384 4.06 0.86 7.01
N ASP A 385 3.88 -0.06 7.96
CA ASP A 385 3.57 0.29 9.36
C ASP A 385 4.76 -0.08 10.26
N VAL A 386 5.49 0.94 10.72
CA VAL A 386 6.72 0.78 11.49
C VAL A 386 6.44 0.81 12.99
N GLN A 387 6.75 -0.30 13.66
CA GLN A 387 6.45 -0.47 15.07
C GLN A 387 7.42 0.28 16.01
N ALA A 388 6.99 0.50 17.25
CA ALA A 388 7.73 1.28 18.25
C ALA A 388 9.03 0.63 18.74
N ASP A 389 9.29 -0.65 18.43
CA ASP A 389 10.61 -1.26 18.61
C ASP A 389 11.67 -0.75 17.62
N GLU A 390 11.23 0.07 16.66
CA GLU A 390 12.00 0.64 15.56
C GLU A 390 12.67 -0.42 14.67
N LYS A 391 12.15 -1.66 14.67
CA LYS A 391 12.72 -2.79 13.94
C LYS A 391 11.69 -3.50 13.08
N THR A 392 10.50 -3.69 13.61
CA THR A 392 9.44 -4.45 12.98
C THR A 392 8.66 -3.53 12.06
N VAL A 393 8.51 -3.96 10.81
CA VAL A 393 7.78 -3.22 9.77
C VAL A 393 6.81 -4.18 9.11
N TYR A 394 5.51 -3.89 9.21
CA TYR A 394 4.49 -4.59 8.44
C TYR A 394 4.31 -3.95 7.08
N LEU A 395 4.05 -4.77 6.07
CA LEU A 395 3.99 -4.35 4.67
C LEU A 395 2.82 -5.03 3.99
N THR A 396 1.86 -4.23 3.54
CA THR A 396 0.74 -4.67 2.70
C THR A 396 1.08 -4.50 1.23
N SER A 397 0.52 -5.36 0.37
CA SER A 397 0.69 -5.25 -1.06
C SER A 397 -0.64 -5.30 -1.80
N ASP A 398 -0.85 -4.33 -2.68
CA ASP A 398 -2.11 -4.15 -3.39
C ASP A 398 -2.18 -4.93 -4.72
N GLY A 399 -3.42 -5.31 -5.07
CA GLY A 399 -3.83 -6.00 -6.28
C GLY A 399 -4.25 -7.46 -6.07
N ASP A 400 -4.40 -8.17 -7.19
CA ASP A 400 -4.90 -9.54 -7.19
C ASP A 400 -3.87 -10.53 -6.63
N ASN A 401 -4.28 -11.40 -5.70
CA ASN A 401 -3.44 -12.44 -5.12
C ASN A 401 -2.08 -11.90 -4.64
N LYS A 402 -2.10 -11.08 -3.60
CA LYS A 402 -0.91 -10.50 -2.96
C LYS A 402 -0.75 -11.05 -1.55
N GLY A 403 0.49 -10.95 -1.06
CA GLY A 403 0.84 -11.42 0.28
C GLY A 403 0.86 -10.26 1.29
N LEU A 404 0.77 -10.62 2.56
CA LEU A 404 1.14 -9.76 3.68
C LEU A 404 2.57 -10.09 4.11
N TYR A 405 3.40 -9.07 4.34
CA TYR A 405 4.82 -9.24 4.62
C TYR A 405 5.22 -8.53 5.92
N LYS A 406 6.33 -8.98 6.50
CA LYS A 406 6.95 -8.38 7.68
C LYS A 406 8.46 -8.32 7.47
N PHE A 407 9.08 -7.22 7.83
CA PHE A 407 10.52 -7.10 7.94
C PHE A 407 10.91 -6.84 9.39
N VAL A 408 11.95 -7.52 9.87
CA VAL A 408 12.50 -7.31 11.22
C VAL A 408 13.99 -6.99 11.12
N ALA A 409 14.36 -5.76 11.51
CA ALA A 409 15.75 -5.32 11.54
C ALA A 409 16.54 -5.94 12.71
N ASP A 410 17.82 -6.26 12.49
CA ASP A 410 18.68 -6.83 13.54
C ASP A 410 18.88 -5.86 14.73
N GLN A 411 18.95 -4.57 14.42
CA GLN A 411 19.06 -3.45 15.36
C GLN A 411 18.00 -2.39 14.99
N PRO A 412 17.63 -1.49 15.92
CA PRO A 412 16.74 -0.38 15.59
C PRO A 412 17.19 0.33 14.31
N ILE A 413 16.31 0.50 13.33
CA ILE A 413 16.58 1.14 12.04
C ILE A 413 17.29 2.49 12.17
N PRO A 414 16.92 3.41 13.10
CA PRO A 414 17.62 4.69 13.23
C PRO A 414 19.03 4.56 13.86
N SER A 415 19.41 3.40 14.39
CA SER A 415 20.74 3.18 14.98
C SER A 415 21.85 2.95 13.95
N TYR A 416 21.50 2.65 12.69
CA TYR A 416 22.47 2.53 11.61
C TYR A 416 22.90 3.92 11.13
N ASP A 417 24.17 4.27 11.38
CA ASP A 417 24.75 5.54 10.94
C ASP A 417 24.67 5.72 9.41
N ASP A 418 24.89 4.62 8.68
CA ASP A 418 24.68 4.51 7.25
C ASP A 418 23.53 3.53 6.99
N PRO A 419 22.40 3.99 6.44
CA PRO A 419 21.21 3.17 6.23
C PRO A 419 21.42 2.04 5.22
N MET A 420 22.49 2.07 4.42
CA MET A 420 22.85 0.94 3.57
C MET A 420 23.35 -0.28 4.38
N ASN A 421 23.79 -0.06 5.62
CA ASN A 421 24.17 -1.16 6.53
C ASN A 421 22.97 -1.77 7.26
N LEU A 422 21.75 -1.25 7.07
CA LEU A 422 20.53 -1.84 7.64
C LEU A 422 20.49 -3.33 7.28
N SER A 423 20.54 -4.19 8.28
CA SER A 423 20.36 -5.64 8.13
C SER A 423 19.12 -6.12 8.85
N GLY A 424 18.54 -7.18 8.32
CA GLY A 424 17.38 -7.81 8.92
C GLY A 424 16.88 -8.97 8.09
N THR A 425 15.68 -9.41 8.41
CA THR A 425 15.05 -10.60 7.84
C THR A 425 13.67 -10.26 7.30
N LEU A 426 13.40 -10.72 6.08
CA LEU A 426 12.11 -10.59 5.41
C LEU A 426 11.26 -11.85 5.65
N TYR A 427 9.97 -11.66 5.91
CA TYR A 427 8.99 -12.70 6.19
C TYR A 427 7.75 -12.51 5.32
N ALA A 428 7.07 -13.62 5.00
CA ALA A 428 5.74 -13.63 4.39
C ALA A 428 4.74 -14.34 5.31
N ALA A 429 3.50 -13.86 5.33
CA ALA A 429 2.43 -14.45 6.12
C ALA A 429 1.98 -15.81 5.55
N ASN A 430 1.58 -16.71 6.44
CA ASN A 430 0.96 -18.00 6.13
C ASN A 430 -0.27 -18.18 7.01
N VAL A 431 -1.45 -18.31 6.40
CA VAL A 431 -2.71 -18.56 7.09
C VAL A 431 -2.82 -20.05 7.41
N THR A 432 -2.87 -20.36 8.71
CA THR A 432 -2.76 -21.74 9.22
C THR A 432 -4.10 -22.40 9.53
N ASN A 433 -5.17 -21.61 9.66
CA ASN A 433 -6.50 -22.08 10.01
C ASN A 433 -7.45 -22.15 8.80
N GLN A 434 -6.93 -22.47 7.61
CA GLN A 434 -7.65 -22.54 6.32
C GLN A 434 -8.99 -23.28 6.41
N GLN A 435 -9.06 -24.40 7.15
CA GLN A 435 -10.31 -25.17 7.34
C GLN A 435 -11.40 -24.40 8.11
N ALA A 436 -11.02 -23.44 8.95
CA ALA A 436 -11.95 -22.56 9.64
C ALA A 436 -12.40 -21.39 8.73
N ALA A 437 -11.54 -20.97 7.79
CA ALA A 437 -11.90 -19.97 6.78
C ALA A 437 -12.85 -20.52 5.72
N ALA A 438 -12.64 -21.76 5.28
CA ALA A 438 -13.42 -22.42 4.22
C ALA A 438 -14.94 -22.28 4.37
N ASP A 439 -15.58 -21.61 3.40
CA ASP A 439 -17.02 -21.41 3.27
C ASP A 439 -17.70 -20.82 4.52
N ASN A 440 -17.04 -19.90 5.22
CA ASN A 440 -17.61 -19.22 6.38
C ASN A 440 -17.65 -17.69 6.20
N PRO A 441 -18.63 -17.00 6.82
CA PRO A 441 -18.74 -15.56 6.70
C PRO A 441 -17.50 -14.85 7.26
N PRO A 442 -16.92 -13.86 6.57
CA PRO A 442 -15.74 -13.15 7.05
C PRO A 442 -15.90 -12.58 8.47
N ALA A 443 -17.11 -12.14 8.83
CA ALA A 443 -17.41 -11.60 10.17
C ALA A 443 -17.31 -12.61 11.33
N GLU A 444 -17.18 -13.92 11.05
CA GLU A 444 -17.11 -14.97 12.07
C GLU A 444 -15.74 -15.66 12.16
N VAL A 445 -14.82 -15.35 11.25
CA VAL A 445 -13.54 -16.05 11.12
C VAL A 445 -12.37 -15.09 11.32
N PRO A 446 -11.70 -15.14 12.48
CA PRO A 446 -10.33 -14.65 12.61
C PRO A 446 -9.37 -15.50 11.77
N LEU A 447 -8.42 -14.88 11.07
CA LEU A 447 -7.36 -15.61 10.39
C LEU A 447 -6.15 -15.77 11.32
N GLU A 448 -5.64 -17.00 11.44
CA GLU A 448 -4.45 -17.30 12.25
C GLU A 448 -3.20 -17.29 11.36
N VAL A 449 -2.26 -16.41 11.65
CA VAL A 449 -1.07 -16.13 10.84
C VAL A 449 0.19 -16.65 11.51
N GLU A 450 1.00 -17.38 10.74
CA GLU A 450 2.40 -17.65 11.05
C GLU A 450 3.30 -16.94 10.03
N TRP A 451 4.50 -16.52 10.45
CA TRP A 451 5.45 -15.81 9.59
C TRP A 451 6.56 -16.74 9.08
N LEU A 452 6.59 -16.94 7.77
CA LEU A 452 7.64 -17.71 7.09
C LEU A 452 8.84 -16.82 6.81
N GLU A 453 9.98 -17.12 7.44
CA GLU A 453 11.26 -16.46 7.13
C GLU A 453 11.63 -16.73 5.67
N MET A 454 11.84 -15.69 4.88
CA MET A 454 12.24 -15.80 3.47
C MET A 454 13.75 -15.70 3.31
N GLY A 455 14.40 -14.83 4.09
CA GLY A 455 15.85 -14.69 4.09
C GLY A 455 16.33 -13.40 4.75
N SER A 456 17.64 -13.33 5.00
CA SER A 456 18.28 -12.18 5.65
C SER A 456 19.41 -11.60 4.77
N ALA A 457 19.51 -10.27 4.77
CA ALA A 457 20.54 -9.52 4.07
C ALA A 457 20.75 -8.14 4.70
N THR A 458 21.77 -7.43 4.23
CA THR A 458 21.91 -5.98 4.38
C THR A 458 21.31 -5.26 3.18
N ASN A 459 20.91 -4.00 3.38
CA ASN A 459 20.41 -3.15 2.30
C ASN A 459 21.47 -2.97 1.19
N ALA A 460 22.75 -2.89 1.55
CA ALA A 460 23.87 -2.82 0.63
C ALA A 460 24.08 -4.11 -0.19
N GLU A 461 23.92 -5.29 0.42
CA GLU A 461 23.97 -6.56 -0.34
C GLU A 461 22.88 -6.57 -1.42
N VAL A 462 21.64 -6.24 -1.05
CA VAL A 462 20.52 -6.23 -2.02
C VAL A 462 20.75 -5.18 -3.11
N GLU A 463 21.17 -3.97 -2.75
CA GLU A 463 21.53 -2.93 -3.72
C GLU A 463 22.59 -3.42 -4.72
N SER A 464 23.61 -4.12 -4.24
CA SER A 464 24.67 -4.65 -5.11
C SER A 464 24.17 -5.71 -6.09
N TRP A 465 23.19 -6.52 -5.71
CA TRP A 465 22.54 -7.48 -6.61
C TRP A 465 21.65 -6.77 -7.65
N ILE A 466 20.97 -5.70 -7.24
CA ILE A 466 20.15 -4.88 -8.15
C ILE A 466 21.04 -4.25 -9.22
N ALA A 467 22.19 -3.72 -8.82
CA ALA A 467 23.13 -3.03 -9.71
C ALA A 467 23.66 -3.90 -10.86
N GLU A 468 23.59 -5.24 -10.74
CA GLU A 468 23.94 -6.17 -11.83
C GLU A 468 23.02 -6.01 -13.06
N TYR A 469 21.86 -5.36 -12.91
CA TYR A 469 20.82 -5.21 -13.94
C TYR A 469 20.62 -3.76 -14.39
N ASP A 470 21.43 -2.80 -13.93
CA ASP A 470 21.25 -1.37 -14.25
C ASP A 470 21.54 -1.01 -15.72
N ASP A 471 22.32 -1.85 -16.41
CA ASP A 471 22.66 -1.65 -17.83
C ASP A 471 21.68 -2.36 -18.79
N VAL A 472 20.63 -3.02 -18.27
CA VAL A 472 19.64 -3.72 -19.09
C VAL A 472 18.62 -2.73 -19.67
N ASP A 473 18.46 -2.70 -20.99
CA ASP A 473 17.53 -1.82 -21.69
C ASP A 473 16.63 -2.54 -22.73
N GLN A 474 15.87 -1.78 -23.54
CA GLN A 474 14.98 -2.35 -24.55
C GLN A 474 15.71 -2.96 -25.75
N VAL A 475 16.95 -2.58 -26.01
CA VAL A 475 17.79 -3.22 -27.02
C VAL A 475 18.18 -4.62 -26.54
N ASP A 476 18.55 -4.77 -25.28
CA ASP A 476 18.87 -6.09 -24.71
C ASP A 476 17.67 -7.05 -24.77
N TYR A 477 16.44 -6.54 -24.64
CA TYR A 477 15.24 -7.38 -24.77
C TYR A 477 15.16 -8.00 -26.17
N LEU A 478 15.39 -7.20 -27.20
CA LEU A 478 15.34 -7.65 -28.59
C LEU A 478 16.53 -8.54 -28.95
N GLU A 479 17.75 -8.15 -28.57
CA GLU A 479 18.98 -8.87 -28.94
C GLU A 479 19.13 -10.22 -28.21
N THR A 480 18.59 -10.36 -27.00
CA THR A 480 18.65 -11.61 -26.24
C THR A 480 17.60 -12.62 -26.71
N HIS A 481 16.40 -12.15 -27.06
CA HIS A 481 15.23 -13.02 -27.21
C HIS A 481 14.78 -13.22 -28.66
N ALA A 482 15.34 -12.50 -29.64
CA ALA A 482 14.99 -12.63 -31.06
C ALA A 482 16.16 -13.08 -31.95
N ASP A 483 15.85 -13.88 -32.97
CA ASP A 483 16.81 -14.23 -34.03
C ASP A 483 16.89 -13.15 -35.12
N THR A 484 15.81 -12.39 -35.31
CA THR A 484 15.72 -11.31 -36.30
C THR A 484 16.45 -10.07 -35.81
N ASP A 485 17.27 -9.47 -36.68
CA ASP A 485 17.85 -8.16 -36.43
C ASP A 485 16.73 -7.09 -36.38
N TRP A 486 16.54 -6.50 -35.20
CA TRP A 486 15.50 -5.50 -34.96
C TRP A 486 15.68 -4.24 -35.82
N GLN A 487 16.90 -3.93 -36.28
CA GLN A 487 17.15 -2.82 -37.20
C GLN A 487 16.64 -3.11 -38.60
N GLU A 488 16.48 -4.38 -38.98
CA GLU A 488 15.91 -4.80 -40.25
C GLU A 488 14.37 -4.93 -40.19
N ASP A 489 13.85 -5.53 -39.12
CA ASP A 489 12.40 -5.76 -38.91
C ASP A 489 12.05 -5.82 -37.42
N VAL A 490 11.80 -4.65 -36.83
CA VAL A 490 11.49 -4.51 -35.40
C VAL A 490 10.21 -5.24 -34.99
N GLN A 491 9.19 -5.32 -35.86
CA GLN A 491 7.94 -5.98 -35.51
C GLN A 491 8.13 -7.50 -35.41
N LYS A 492 8.88 -8.08 -36.34
CA LYS A 492 9.22 -9.50 -36.32
C LYS A 492 10.15 -9.85 -35.17
N ALA A 493 11.16 -9.02 -34.91
CA ALA A 493 12.06 -9.19 -33.77
C ALA A 493 11.29 -9.14 -32.44
N LEU A 494 10.38 -8.17 -32.27
CA LEU A 494 9.57 -8.04 -31.07
C LEU A 494 8.64 -9.25 -30.85
N GLU A 495 7.97 -9.73 -31.90
CA GLU A 495 7.13 -10.94 -31.81
C GLU A 495 7.94 -12.19 -31.46
N GLU A 496 9.15 -12.34 -32.03
CA GLU A 496 10.07 -13.43 -31.67
C GLU A 496 10.52 -13.33 -30.21
N ALA A 497 10.91 -12.12 -29.77
CA ALA A 497 11.32 -11.85 -28.39
C ALA A 497 10.21 -12.17 -27.38
N ASP A 498 9.01 -11.64 -27.60
CA ASP A 498 7.85 -11.89 -26.74
C ASP A 498 7.59 -13.39 -26.60
N LYS A 499 7.57 -14.14 -27.71
CA LYS A 499 7.34 -15.60 -27.68
C LYS A 499 8.44 -16.37 -26.96
N THR A 500 9.69 -15.95 -27.07
CA THR A 500 10.81 -16.54 -26.32
C THR A 500 10.64 -16.27 -24.82
N VAL A 501 10.33 -15.03 -24.43
CA VAL A 501 10.11 -14.65 -23.02
C VAL A 501 8.92 -15.40 -22.42
N VAL A 502 7.85 -15.58 -23.18
CA VAL A 502 6.70 -16.40 -22.75
C VAL A 502 7.11 -17.81 -22.40
N GLN A 503 8.00 -18.43 -23.18
CA GLN A 503 8.40 -19.83 -23.01
C GLN A 503 9.57 -20.04 -22.03
N GLN A 504 10.46 -19.06 -21.90
CA GLN A 504 11.77 -19.25 -21.24
C GLN A 504 12.03 -18.22 -20.14
N GLY A 505 11.07 -17.32 -19.88
CA GLY A 505 11.30 -16.14 -19.06
C GLY A 505 12.23 -15.13 -19.73
N ASN A 506 12.32 -13.95 -19.13
CA ASN A 506 13.24 -12.90 -19.54
C ASN A 506 14.64 -13.21 -19.02
N GLN A 507 15.53 -13.50 -19.96
CA GLN A 507 16.89 -13.96 -19.72
C GLN A 507 17.84 -12.82 -19.34
N ASN A 508 17.37 -11.57 -19.38
CA ASN A 508 18.13 -10.40 -18.95
C ASN A 508 18.09 -10.22 -17.42
N TYR A 509 17.16 -10.89 -16.73
CA TYR A 509 16.93 -10.75 -15.29
C TYR A 509 17.20 -12.07 -14.54
N VAL A 510 16.79 -12.16 -13.26
CA VAL A 510 16.94 -13.41 -12.48
C VAL A 510 16.30 -14.57 -13.26
N PRO A 511 17.00 -15.69 -13.53
CA PRO A 511 16.43 -16.84 -14.23
C PRO A 511 15.37 -17.56 -13.39
N ASP A 512 14.36 -18.17 -14.04
CA ASP A 512 13.34 -18.94 -13.33
C ASP A 512 13.95 -20.13 -12.57
N GLU A 513 14.97 -20.77 -13.16
CA GLU A 513 15.66 -21.91 -12.56
C GLU A 513 16.35 -21.53 -11.25
N ASP A 514 16.78 -20.28 -11.08
CA ASP A 514 17.38 -19.79 -9.84
C ASP A 514 16.32 -19.68 -8.73
N VAL A 515 15.10 -19.23 -9.06
CA VAL A 515 13.99 -19.16 -8.10
C VAL A 515 13.59 -20.57 -7.62
N VAL A 516 13.42 -21.51 -8.55
CA VAL A 516 13.09 -22.91 -8.21
C VAL A 516 14.23 -23.60 -7.46
N ARG A 517 15.50 -23.29 -7.81
CA ARG A 517 16.67 -23.82 -7.10
C ARG A 517 16.76 -23.27 -5.68
N TRP A 518 16.47 -21.98 -5.48
CA TRP A 518 16.40 -21.36 -4.16
C TRP A 518 15.34 -22.05 -3.30
N ALA A 519 14.12 -22.20 -3.80
CA ALA A 519 13.00 -22.82 -3.08
C ALA A 519 13.32 -24.26 -2.65
N ARG A 520 13.96 -25.05 -3.54
CA ARG A 520 14.41 -26.40 -3.20
C ARG A 520 15.45 -26.41 -2.08
N GLN A 521 16.39 -25.48 -2.07
CA GLN A 521 17.40 -25.39 -1.01
C GLN A 521 16.79 -24.90 0.30
N TYR A 522 15.86 -23.95 0.24
CA TYR A 522 15.05 -23.49 1.35
C TYR A 522 14.34 -24.67 2.03
N GLU A 523 13.62 -25.49 1.27
CA GLU A 523 12.88 -26.65 1.82
C GLU A 523 13.83 -27.68 2.47
N GLN A 524 15.00 -27.92 1.85
CA GLN A 524 15.93 -28.96 2.29
C GLN A 524 16.78 -28.56 3.50
N ASN A 525 17.18 -27.28 3.56
CA ASN A 525 18.23 -26.81 4.47
C ASN A 525 17.77 -25.66 5.39
N GLY A 526 16.60 -25.08 5.14
CA GLY A 526 16.09 -23.88 5.80
C GLY A 526 16.58 -22.56 5.16
N PRO A 527 15.95 -21.42 5.47
CA PRO A 527 16.21 -20.11 4.86
C PRO A 527 17.66 -19.64 4.96
N SER A 528 18.33 -19.94 6.06
CA SER A 528 19.71 -19.48 6.31
C SER A 528 20.78 -20.34 5.63
N ASN A 529 20.42 -21.42 4.93
CA ASN A 529 21.36 -22.39 4.33
C ASN A 529 21.12 -22.57 2.82
N VAL A 530 20.86 -21.47 2.12
CA VAL A 530 20.85 -21.40 0.65
C VAL A 530 22.21 -20.92 0.12
N ASP A 531 22.56 -21.30 -1.11
CA ASP A 531 23.78 -20.84 -1.77
C ASP A 531 23.80 -19.30 -1.88
N GLU A 532 24.99 -18.70 -1.74
CA GLU A 532 25.17 -17.23 -1.66
C GLU A 532 24.52 -16.49 -2.84
N GLU A 533 24.68 -17.01 -4.06
CA GLU A 533 24.12 -16.46 -5.30
C GLU A 533 22.58 -16.46 -5.34
N LEU A 534 21.93 -17.31 -4.54
CA LEU A 534 20.47 -17.46 -4.49
C LEU A 534 19.83 -16.61 -3.39
N ARG A 535 20.63 -16.05 -2.46
CA ARG A 535 20.11 -15.19 -1.37
C ARG A 535 19.34 -13.96 -1.88
N ARG A 536 19.57 -13.54 -3.13
CA ARG A 536 18.88 -12.41 -3.77
C ARG A 536 17.40 -12.67 -4.08
N VAL A 537 17.01 -13.92 -4.30
CA VAL A 537 15.67 -14.30 -4.77
C VAL A 537 14.54 -13.67 -3.94
N PRO A 538 14.49 -13.81 -2.60
CA PRO A 538 13.40 -13.24 -1.80
C PRO A 538 13.34 -11.70 -1.81
N PHE A 539 14.42 -11.00 -2.15
CA PHE A 539 14.47 -9.54 -2.16
C PHE A 539 14.23 -8.90 -3.53
N LEU A 540 14.49 -9.65 -4.61
CA LEU A 540 14.28 -9.22 -5.99
C LEU A 540 12.96 -9.73 -6.58
N GLU A 541 12.53 -10.92 -6.16
CA GLU A 541 11.37 -11.65 -6.67
C GLU A 541 10.43 -12.06 -5.51
N THR A 542 10.21 -11.13 -4.56
CA THR A 542 9.56 -11.36 -3.25
C THR A 542 8.29 -12.20 -3.36
N ARG A 543 7.32 -11.81 -4.20
CA ARG A 543 6.07 -12.56 -4.37
C ARG A 543 6.28 -13.96 -4.97
N ALA A 544 7.19 -14.11 -5.92
CA ALA A 544 7.47 -15.41 -6.52
C ALA A 544 8.14 -16.34 -5.49
N ALA A 545 9.09 -15.82 -4.72
CA ALA A 545 9.74 -16.53 -3.63
C ALA A 545 8.73 -16.96 -2.54
N ALA A 546 7.81 -16.07 -2.15
CA ALA A 546 6.77 -16.35 -1.16
C ALA A 546 5.84 -17.50 -1.63
N LYS A 547 5.42 -17.49 -2.90
CA LYS A 547 4.64 -18.59 -3.49
C LYS A 547 5.35 -19.93 -3.46
N GLU A 548 6.63 -19.96 -3.82
CA GLU A 548 7.40 -21.21 -3.88
C GLU A 548 7.57 -21.88 -2.51
N ILE A 549 7.54 -21.11 -1.42
CA ILE A 549 7.65 -21.64 -0.05
C ILE A 549 6.30 -21.88 0.62
N GLY A 550 5.19 -21.67 -0.11
CA GLY A 550 3.83 -21.88 0.39
C GLY A 550 3.34 -20.81 1.35
N ALA A 551 3.78 -19.56 1.18
CA ALA A 551 3.16 -18.43 1.88
C ALA A 551 1.80 -18.10 1.27
N THR A 552 0.89 -17.56 2.11
CA THR A 552 -0.43 -17.14 1.66
C THR A 552 -0.31 -15.83 0.88
N VAL A 553 -0.63 -15.89 -0.40
CA VAL A 553 -0.61 -14.75 -1.33
C VAL A 553 -1.97 -14.52 -1.97
N GLU A 554 -3.03 -14.86 -1.27
CA GLU A 554 -4.40 -14.80 -1.79
C GLU A 554 -5.14 -13.54 -1.39
N PHE A 555 -4.57 -12.73 -0.51
CA PHE A 555 -5.19 -11.47 -0.13
C PHE A 555 -5.43 -10.61 -1.38
N ARG A 556 -6.64 -10.07 -1.46
CA ARG A 556 -7.14 -9.26 -2.57
C ARG A 556 -7.13 -7.82 -2.13
N LYS A 557 -6.31 -7.00 -2.78
CA LYS A 557 -6.15 -5.59 -2.46
C LYS A 557 -5.91 -5.34 -0.96
N SER A 558 -4.80 -5.87 -0.44
CA SER A 558 -4.36 -5.48 0.91
C SER A 558 -3.84 -4.06 0.83
N GLU A 559 -4.68 -3.12 1.23
CA GLU A 559 -4.42 -1.70 1.11
C GLU A 559 -3.83 -1.16 2.44
N GLY A 560 -4.51 -0.24 3.12
CA GLY A 560 -3.94 0.46 4.27
C GLY A 560 -3.61 -0.48 5.43
N ILE A 561 -2.44 -0.24 6.05
CA ILE A 561 -2.07 -0.80 7.36
C ILE A 561 -1.56 0.32 8.25
N ASP A 562 -2.00 0.35 9.50
CA ASP A 562 -1.56 1.37 10.45
C ASP A 562 -1.75 0.94 11.91
N SER A 563 -0.94 1.52 12.78
CA SER A 563 -1.01 1.40 14.22
C SER A 563 -0.89 2.78 14.85
N ARG A 564 -1.39 2.96 16.08
CA ARG A 564 -1.29 4.28 16.73
C ARG A 564 0.19 4.63 16.96
N ASP A 565 0.53 5.92 16.85
CA ASP A 565 1.87 6.40 17.20
C ASP A 565 2.33 5.89 18.57
N GLY A 566 3.49 5.23 18.59
CA GLY A 566 4.07 4.65 19.79
C GLY A 566 3.29 3.46 20.37
N ALA A 567 2.63 2.66 19.52
CA ALA A 567 2.00 1.40 19.92
C ALA A 567 3.00 0.47 20.63
N GLU A 568 2.57 -0.14 21.73
CA GLU A 568 3.29 -1.12 22.54
C GLU A 568 2.58 -2.49 22.45
N PRO A 569 3.21 -3.59 22.88
CA PRO A 569 2.53 -4.87 23.03
C PRO A 569 1.20 -4.75 23.81
N GLY A 570 0.13 -5.30 23.25
CA GLY A 570 -1.26 -5.16 23.71
C GLY A 570 -2.06 -4.03 23.03
N ASP A 571 -1.41 -3.15 22.27
CA ASP A 571 -2.07 -2.26 21.32
C ASP A 571 -2.39 -2.99 20.01
N TYR A 572 -3.07 -2.31 19.09
CA TYR A 572 -3.58 -2.92 17.86
C TYR A 572 -3.03 -2.29 16.59
N VAL A 573 -2.79 -3.15 15.60
CA VAL A 573 -2.59 -2.83 14.18
C VAL A 573 -3.92 -3.05 13.45
N TYR A 574 -4.25 -2.18 12.50
CA TYR A 574 -5.41 -2.33 11.63
C TYR A 574 -4.97 -2.55 10.19
N VAL A 575 -5.63 -3.48 9.49
CA VAL A 575 -5.32 -3.84 8.10
C VAL A 575 -6.59 -3.79 7.26
N GLY A 576 -6.61 -2.98 6.21
CA GLY A 576 -7.65 -2.91 5.21
C GLY A 576 -7.45 -3.97 4.12
N VAL A 577 -8.55 -4.65 3.76
CA VAL A 577 -8.63 -5.54 2.59
C VAL A 577 -9.84 -5.11 1.79
N SER A 578 -9.65 -4.54 0.61
CA SER A 578 -10.73 -3.82 -0.10
C SER A 578 -11.78 -4.75 -0.67
N GLU A 579 -11.44 -6.02 -0.89
CA GLU A 579 -12.35 -7.01 -1.46
C GLU A 579 -12.14 -8.39 -0.83
N VAL A 580 -13.22 -9.10 -0.54
CA VAL A 580 -13.17 -10.54 -0.23
C VAL A 580 -13.93 -11.28 -1.34
N ASN A 581 -13.22 -11.55 -2.41
CA ASN A 581 -13.74 -12.24 -3.59
C ASN A 581 -12.60 -12.98 -4.32
N ASP A 582 -12.92 -13.60 -5.45
CA ASP A 582 -11.95 -14.30 -6.31
C ASP A 582 -11.01 -15.18 -5.50
N GLY A 583 -9.69 -14.91 -5.49
CA GLY A 583 -8.71 -15.75 -4.80
C GLY A 583 -8.88 -15.89 -3.28
N MET A 584 -9.79 -15.14 -2.65
CA MET A 584 -10.16 -15.32 -1.23
C MET A 584 -11.49 -16.09 -1.03
N SER A 585 -12.18 -16.47 -2.10
CA SER A 585 -13.52 -17.08 -2.08
C SER A 585 -13.81 -17.97 -3.30
N ASP A 586 -12.78 -18.54 -3.94
CA ASP A 586 -12.90 -19.32 -5.18
C ASP A 586 -12.88 -20.85 -4.94
N GLU A 587 -13.11 -21.28 -3.70
CA GLU A 587 -13.04 -22.68 -3.27
C GLU A 587 -11.62 -23.28 -3.36
N ALA A 588 -10.59 -22.44 -3.47
CA ALA A 588 -9.19 -22.83 -3.53
C ALA A 588 -8.34 -22.02 -2.52
N GLY A 589 -7.11 -22.48 -2.32
CA GLY A 589 -6.13 -21.72 -1.55
C GLY A 589 -6.12 -21.95 -0.04
N ASP A 590 -5.39 -21.06 0.63
CA ASP A 590 -5.28 -20.94 2.08
C ASP A 590 -6.41 -20.08 2.69
N VAL A 591 -6.97 -19.15 1.92
CA VAL A 591 -8.08 -18.28 2.36
C VAL A 591 -9.28 -18.45 1.44
N ASP A 592 -10.40 -18.93 1.99
CA ASP A 592 -11.60 -19.27 1.24
C ASP A 592 -12.86 -18.91 2.04
N LEU A 593 -13.09 -17.61 2.25
CA LEU A 593 -14.22 -17.08 3.01
C LEU A 593 -15.45 -16.86 2.10
N ASP A 594 -16.65 -16.70 2.69
CA ASP A 594 -17.81 -16.25 1.91
C ASP A 594 -17.52 -14.87 1.28
N ARG A 595 -17.92 -14.72 0.01
CA ARG A 595 -17.73 -13.49 -0.77
C ARG A 595 -18.36 -12.27 -0.09
N VAL A 596 -17.58 -11.20 0.04
CA VAL A 596 -18.02 -9.84 0.40
C VAL A 596 -17.27 -8.83 -0.46
N ASP A 597 -17.94 -8.28 -1.46
CA ASP A 597 -17.34 -7.33 -2.42
C ASP A 597 -16.94 -6.01 -1.77
N GLY A 598 -17.60 -5.61 -0.68
CA GLY A 598 -17.29 -4.37 0.03
C GLY A 598 -16.02 -4.40 0.90
N GLY A 599 -15.30 -5.52 0.94
CA GLY A 599 -14.06 -5.65 1.70
C GLY A 599 -14.26 -5.79 3.22
N LEU A 600 -13.18 -5.67 3.98
CA LEU A 600 -13.18 -5.75 5.43
C LEU A 600 -11.98 -5.03 6.05
N VAL A 601 -12.06 -4.76 7.35
CA VAL A 601 -10.94 -4.30 8.17
C VAL A 601 -10.66 -5.34 9.24
N TYR A 602 -9.42 -5.83 9.26
CA TYR A 602 -8.87 -6.63 10.33
C TYR A 602 -8.24 -5.74 11.41
N ARG A 603 -8.26 -6.23 12.64
CA ARG A 603 -7.49 -5.73 13.77
C ARG A 603 -6.62 -6.87 14.32
N ALA A 604 -5.37 -6.59 14.64
CA ALA A 604 -4.45 -7.55 15.23
C ALA A 604 -3.79 -6.97 16.48
N GLU A 605 -3.72 -7.74 17.57
CA GLU A 605 -3.04 -7.33 18.80
C GLU A 605 -1.53 -7.54 18.63
N LEU A 606 -0.73 -6.53 18.98
CA LEU A 606 0.73 -6.63 19.02
C LEU A 606 1.17 -7.51 20.19
N GLU A 607 1.92 -8.55 19.91
CA GLU A 607 2.48 -9.45 20.93
C GLU A 607 3.76 -8.88 21.56
N ASP A 608 4.29 -9.55 22.60
CA ASP A 608 5.47 -9.10 23.38
C ASP A 608 6.72 -8.83 22.51
N ASP A 609 6.84 -9.50 21.37
CA ASP A 609 7.90 -9.35 20.38
C ASP A 609 7.48 -8.53 19.14
N TYR A 610 6.39 -7.78 19.27
CA TYR A 610 5.76 -7.00 18.20
C TYR A 610 5.28 -7.84 17.03
N ASP A 611 5.05 -9.15 17.22
CA ASP A 611 4.41 -9.99 16.21
C ASP A 611 2.88 -9.83 16.20
N ILE A 612 2.24 -10.30 15.13
CA ILE A 612 0.79 -10.52 15.05
C ILE A 612 0.53 -11.96 14.63
N SER A 613 -0.36 -12.64 15.36
CA SER A 613 -0.75 -14.03 15.09
C SER A 613 -2.21 -14.20 14.71
N THR A 614 -3.07 -13.21 14.97
CA THR A 614 -4.50 -13.29 14.66
C THR A 614 -4.98 -11.99 14.02
N LEU A 615 -5.58 -12.10 12.83
CA LEU A 615 -6.31 -11.02 12.16
C LEU A 615 -7.81 -11.14 12.51
N GLU A 616 -8.31 -10.34 13.45
CA GLU A 616 -9.71 -10.32 13.86
C GLU A 616 -10.54 -9.36 12.98
N PRO A 617 -11.62 -9.82 12.31
CA PRO A 617 -12.47 -8.96 11.50
C PRO A 617 -13.27 -8.01 12.40
N VAL A 618 -13.07 -6.68 12.24
CA VAL A 618 -13.77 -5.66 13.02
C VAL A 618 -14.79 -4.86 12.21
N ILE A 619 -14.59 -4.79 10.89
CA ILE A 619 -15.55 -4.22 9.93
C ILE A 619 -15.64 -5.20 8.76
N VAL A 620 -16.84 -5.48 8.28
CA VAL A 620 -17.10 -6.22 7.05
C VAL A 620 -18.06 -5.39 6.21
N GLY A 621 -17.68 -5.15 4.96
CA GLY A 621 -18.46 -4.39 3.99
C GLY A 621 -19.75 -5.12 3.58
N PRO A 622 -20.59 -4.46 2.76
CA PRO A 622 -21.79 -5.06 2.20
C PRO A 622 -21.46 -6.00 1.03
N ASP A 623 -22.40 -6.88 0.70
CA ASP A 623 -22.33 -7.64 -0.55
C ASP A 623 -22.66 -6.74 -1.75
N ALA A 624 -22.15 -7.04 -2.95
CA ALA A 624 -22.46 -6.21 -4.13
C ALA A 624 -23.97 -6.10 -4.43
N THR A 625 -24.76 -7.10 -4.01
CA THR A 625 -26.22 -7.14 -4.21
C THR A 625 -27.04 -6.45 -3.13
N ASP A 626 -26.40 -5.96 -2.05
CA ASP A 626 -27.10 -5.29 -0.97
C ASP A 626 -27.85 -4.04 -1.44
N PRO A 627 -29.06 -3.80 -0.94
CA PRO A 627 -29.84 -2.63 -1.34
C PRO A 627 -29.23 -1.34 -0.76
N ALA A 628 -29.54 -0.22 -1.40
CA ALA A 628 -29.01 1.09 -1.00
C ALA A 628 -29.25 1.46 0.46
N ASP A 629 -30.33 1.02 1.11
CA ASP A 629 -30.59 1.33 2.52
C ASP A 629 -29.63 0.59 3.49
N VAL A 630 -28.92 -0.42 3.00
CA VAL A 630 -27.81 -1.10 3.69
C VAL A 630 -26.49 -0.51 3.22
N ALA A 631 -26.19 -0.56 1.92
CA ALA A 631 -24.90 -0.17 1.34
C ALA A 631 -24.56 1.33 1.48
N ASN A 632 -25.56 2.19 1.71
CA ASN A 632 -25.30 3.63 1.87
C ASN A 632 -24.44 3.92 3.09
N ASP A 633 -24.67 3.27 4.23
CA ASP A 633 -24.04 3.58 5.52
C ASP A 633 -22.96 2.57 5.96
N ALA A 634 -22.67 1.58 5.12
CA ALA A 634 -21.57 0.64 5.30
C ALA A 634 -20.28 1.16 4.64
N LEU A 635 -19.13 0.78 5.20
CA LEU A 635 -17.82 0.95 4.55
C LEU A 635 -17.75 0.05 3.31
N LEU A 636 -17.16 0.54 2.24
CA LEU A 636 -17.09 -0.14 0.95
C LEU A 636 -15.71 0.06 0.33
N ASN A 637 -15.04 -1.03 -0.02
CA ASN A 637 -13.69 -1.05 -0.60
C ASN A 637 -12.74 -0.13 0.19
N ILE A 638 -12.45 -0.57 1.42
CA ILE A 638 -11.49 0.12 2.29
C ILE A 638 -10.13 0.17 1.61
N ASP A 639 -9.64 1.39 1.51
CA ASP A 639 -8.30 1.71 1.04
C ASP A 639 -7.45 2.13 2.23
N ASN A 640 -7.28 3.44 2.47
CA ASN A 640 -6.41 3.90 3.53
C ASN A 640 -7.05 3.73 4.92
N VAL A 641 -6.26 3.27 5.89
CA VAL A 641 -6.57 3.35 7.34
C VAL A 641 -5.59 4.29 8.04
N PHE A 642 -6.08 5.04 9.02
CA PHE A 642 -5.24 5.88 9.90
C PHE A 642 -5.70 5.76 11.35
N VAL A 643 -4.84 5.32 12.25
CA VAL A 643 -5.13 5.14 13.67
C VAL A 643 -4.75 6.41 14.44
N MET A 644 -5.75 7.11 14.95
CA MET A 644 -5.53 8.32 15.75
C MET A 644 -4.97 7.99 17.13
N ASP A 645 -4.33 8.97 17.78
CA ASP A 645 -3.80 8.86 19.15
C ASP A 645 -4.79 8.31 20.20
N ASP A 646 -6.08 8.57 20.02
CA ASP A 646 -7.14 8.08 20.92
C ASP A 646 -7.66 6.68 20.56
N GLY A 647 -7.03 6.02 19.59
CA GLY A 647 -7.29 4.67 19.10
C GLY A 647 -8.54 4.50 18.24
N ARG A 648 -9.22 5.60 17.88
CA ARG A 648 -10.20 5.57 16.78
C ARG A 648 -9.48 5.53 15.44
N VAL A 649 -10.14 4.94 14.44
CA VAL A 649 -9.54 4.70 13.12
C VAL A 649 -10.30 5.51 12.06
N LEU A 650 -9.59 6.23 11.21
CA LEU A 650 -10.14 6.77 9.98
C LEU A 650 -10.09 5.67 8.92
N CYS A 651 -11.22 5.42 8.26
CA CYS A 651 -11.34 4.45 7.18
C CYS A 651 -11.75 5.20 5.91
N CYS A 652 -10.92 5.12 4.89
CA CYS A 652 -11.10 5.81 3.63
C CYS A 652 -11.47 4.83 2.52
N GLU A 653 -12.34 5.26 1.61
CA GLU A 653 -12.80 4.40 0.52
C GLU A 653 -12.15 4.78 -0.81
N ASP A 654 -11.83 3.76 -1.59
CA ASP A 654 -11.78 3.76 -3.05
C ASP A 654 -12.87 2.81 -3.55
N ALA A 655 -14.11 3.32 -3.65
CA ALA A 655 -15.28 2.47 -3.77
C ALA A 655 -15.82 2.31 -5.19
N ASP A 656 -16.03 1.05 -5.56
CA ASP A 656 -17.01 0.71 -6.57
C ASP A 656 -18.42 1.08 -6.11
N GLN A 657 -19.33 1.37 -7.05
CA GLN A 657 -20.64 1.88 -6.66
C GLN A 657 -21.55 0.81 -6.01
N TYR A 658 -21.49 -0.44 -6.49
CA TYR A 658 -22.43 -1.53 -6.17
C TYR A 658 -23.89 -1.06 -5.98
N GLY A 659 -24.56 -1.50 -4.90
CA GLY A 659 -25.92 -1.11 -4.54
C GLY A 659 -26.07 0.30 -3.94
N ARG A 660 -24.98 1.06 -3.75
CA ARG A 660 -24.98 2.39 -3.13
C ARG A 660 -25.72 3.40 -4.00
N SER A 661 -26.54 4.24 -3.35
CA SER A 661 -27.39 5.22 -4.06
C SER A 661 -26.66 6.49 -4.50
N PHE A 662 -25.39 6.64 -4.15
CA PHE A 662 -24.56 7.79 -4.46
C PHE A 662 -23.14 7.33 -4.85
N PRO A 663 -22.43 8.07 -5.72
CA PRO A 663 -21.17 7.65 -6.32
C PRO A 663 -19.94 8.33 -5.69
N ASN A 664 -20.02 8.76 -4.44
CA ASN A 664 -18.96 9.51 -3.78
C ASN A 664 -18.32 8.61 -2.73
N ASP A 665 -16.99 8.61 -2.69
CA ASP A 665 -16.25 7.96 -1.62
C ASP A 665 -16.42 8.70 -0.31
N CYS A 666 -16.34 7.93 0.76
CA CYS A 666 -16.54 8.42 2.11
C CYS A 666 -15.30 8.23 2.96
N LEU A 667 -15.12 9.16 3.89
CA LEU A 667 -14.23 8.97 5.04
C LEU A 667 -15.12 8.66 6.24
N TYR A 668 -14.85 7.54 6.90
CA TYR A 668 -15.51 7.14 8.13
C TYR A 668 -14.58 7.23 9.32
N VAL A 669 -15.18 7.40 10.50
CA VAL A 669 -14.50 7.24 11.78
C VAL A 669 -15.05 5.99 12.42
N TYR A 670 -14.22 4.97 12.57
CA TYR A 670 -14.48 3.77 13.34
C TYR A 670 -14.05 3.98 14.79
N THR A 671 -14.94 3.63 15.73
CA THR A 671 -14.71 3.64 17.17
C THR A 671 -14.82 2.20 17.68
N PRO A 672 -13.73 1.63 18.20
CA PRO A 672 -13.72 0.27 18.76
C PRO A 672 -14.77 0.07 19.86
N GLU A 673 -15.30 -1.14 19.97
CA GLU A 673 -16.39 -1.45 20.90
C GLU A 673 -16.04 -1.13 22.36
N GLU A 674 -14.77 -1.31 22.73
CA GLU A 674 -14.23 -1.09 24.07
C GLU A 674 -14.34 0.39 24.47
N MET A 675 -14.39 1.31 23.49
CA MET A 675 -14.54 2.76 23.70
C MET A 675 -15.99 3.24 23.71
N THR A 676 -16.90 2.52 23.05
CA THR A 676 -18.34 2.88 22.99
C THR A 676 -19.10 2.48 24.27
N GLY A 677 -18.53 1.60 25.08
CA GLY A 677 -19.09 1.09 26.33
C GLY A 677 -18.98 2.06 27.50
N GLY A 678 -19.85 3.08 27.55
CA GLY A 678 -20.06 3.87 28.77
C GLY A 678 -20.64 3.03 29.92
N GLY A 679 -19.78 2.44 30.77
CA GLY A 679 -20.08 2.12 32.16
C GLY A 679 -20.03 0.64 32.58
N GLU A 680 -18.85 0.16 32.96
CA GLU A 680 -18.58 -0.56 34.22
C GLU A 680 -17.08 -0.82 34.23
N ALA A 681 -16.32 0.05 34.91
CA ALA A 681 -15.03 -0.36 35.41
C ALA A 681 -15.30 -1.59 36.29
N THR A 682 -14.95 -2.77 35.79
CA THR A 682 -14.71 -3.90 36.67
C THR A 682 -13.51 -3.47 37.52
N GLU A 683 -13.80 -2.91 38.70
CA GLU A 683 -12.83 -2.89 39.79
C GLU A 683 -12.37 -4.34 39.96
N THR A 684 -11.21 -4.65 39.38
CA THR A 684 -10.41 -5.81 39.73
C THR A 684 -10.02 -5.61 41.19
N THR A 685 -10.91 -6.06 42.07
CA THR A 685 -10.60 -6.19 43.49
C THR A 685 -9.42 -7.16 43.58
N PRO A 686 -8.27 -6.79 44.17
CA PRO A 686 -7.16 -7.71 44.28
C PRO A 686 -7.62 -8.92 45.09
N ALA A 687 -7.40 -10.11 44.54
CA ALA A 687 -7.69 -11.36 45.23
C ALA A 687 -6.98 -11.37 46.60
N GLU A 688 -7.76 -11.44 47.68
CA GLU A 688 -7.24 -11.74 49.01
C GLU A 688 -6.56 -13.12 48.96
N GLU A 689 -5.24 -13.13 49.18
CA GLU A 689 -4.47 -14.34 49.47
C GLU A 689 -5.11 -15.08 50.66
N THR A 690 -5.80 -16.16 50.36
CA THR A 690 -6.28 -17.12 51.37
C THR A 690 -5.10 -18.00 51.78
N THR A 691 -4.29 -17.50 52.71
CA THR A 691 -3.28 -18.30 53.41
C THR A 691 -3.99 -19.29 54.34
N THR A 692 -3.97 -20.56 53.96
CA THR A 692 -4.43 -21.67 54.80
C THR A 692 -3.36 -21.96 55.87
N ALA A 693 -3.64 -21.53 57.10
CA ALA A 693 -2.87 -21.89 58.27
C ALA A 693 -3.05 -23.38 58.58
N THR A 694 -1.93 -24.11 58.68
CA THR A 694 -1.86 -25.43 59.29
C THR A 694 -1.36 -25.28 60.72
N ASP A 695 -2.19 -25.71 61.67
CA ASP A 695 -1.87 -25.80 63.10
C ASP A 695 -0.78 -26.86 63.36
N ALA A 696 0.21 -26.51 64.17
CA ALA A 696 0.88 -27.46 65.05
C ALA A 696 1.46 -26.76 66.28
N GLU A 697 0.98 -27.20 67.44
CA GLU A 697 1.26 -26.79 68.80
C GLU A 697 2.74 -26.92 69.21
N GLY A 698 3.19 -26.09 70.17
CA GLY A 698 4.48 -26.35 70.84
C GLY A 698 5.03 -25.27 71.77
N THR A 699 4.33 -24.99 72.87
CA THR A 699 4.86 -24.67 74.24
C THR A 699 6.21 -23.95 74.45
N THR A 700 6.11 -22.74 75.03
CA THR A 700 6.83 -22.20 76.22
C THR A 700 8.36 -22.26 76.32
N THR A 701 9.03 -21.10 76.46
CA THR A 701 9.50 -20.52 77.75
C THR A 701 10.34 -19.24 77.58
N THR A 702 9.99 -18.25 78.40
CA THR A 702 10.75 -17.17 79.08
C THR A 702 12.26 -16.97 78.85
N GLU A 703 12.69 -15.72 78.64
CA GLU A 703 13.49 -14.84 79.55
C GLU A 703 13.94 -13.57 78.77
N GLU A 704 13.70 -12.35 79.29
CA GLU A 704 14.70 -11.38 79.82
C GLU A 704 15.77 -10.95 78.79
N GLU A 705 16.15 -9.69 78.54
CA GLU A 705 16.26 -8.47 79.34
C GLU A 705 16.51 -7.33 78.32
N ALA A 706 15.87 -6.16 78.44
CA ALA A 706 16.44 -4.91 78.96
C ALA A 706 17.07 -3.93 77.92
N THR A 707 16.40 -2.77 77.81
CA THR A 707 16.94 -1.39 77.85
C THR A 707 18.07 -0.98 76.89
N THR A 708 17.92 0.04 76.04
CA THR A 708 17.98 1.49 76.39
C THR A 708 17.76 2.27 75.07
N THR A 709 16.79 3.18 74.92
CA THR A 709 16.73 4.61 75.31
C THR A 709 17.59 5.60 74.49
N ALA A 710 16.92 6.71 74.11
CA ALA A 710 17.37 8.00 73.58
C ALA A 710 17.56 8.05 72.07
N GLY A 711 16.76 8.83 71.31
CA GLY A 711 16.47 10.27 71.47
C GLY A 711 17.35 11.02 70.46
N ASN A 712 16.99 12.11 69.79
CA ASN A 712 15.89 13.05 69.84
C ASN A 712 16.08 13.96 68.58
N GLN A 713 15.08 14.78 68.27
CA GLN A 713 15.12 16.03 67.46
C GLN A 713 15.27 15.89 65.93
N THR A 714 14.25 16.17 65.10
CA THR A 714 13.53 17.44 64.79
C THR A 714 14.38 18.62 64.33
N THR A 715 14.09 19.11 63.11
CA THR A 715 13.71 20.48 62.66
C THR A 715 14.22 20.68 61.23
N SER A 716 13.35 20.71 60.21
CA SER A 716 12.50 21.81 59.71
C SER A 716 13.22 22.75 58.74
N GLY A 717 12.61 22.99 57.58
CA GLY A 717 12.98 23.98 56.57
C GLY A 717 12.28 23.66 55.26
#